data_AF-A0A847N4N3-F1
#
_entry.id   AF-A0A847N4N3-F1
#
_cell.length_a   1.000
_cell.length_b   1.000
_cell.length_c   1.000
_cell.angle_alpha   90.00
_cell.angle_beta   90.00
_cell.angle_gamma   90.00
#
_symmetry.space_group_name_H-M   'P 1'
#
loop_
_entity.id
_entity.type
_entity.pdbx_description
1 polymer ?
#
loop_
_entity_poly.entity_id
_entity_poly.type
_entity_poly.pdbx_seq_one_letter_code
_entity_poly.pdbx_strand_id
1 'polypeptide(L)'
;MQNSRTSKLILTFLCAMLFIACDLLYTPPGVLQSSRQAGTYLEPIAITLSSNHSKAIHYTTDGSLPTLDSPRYTTPITLTKTTQVQAIAIDSSDRVVQRKSWNYIVRGTPHFSPNLSVVDDRLYHVSDQYEYSTDDGNTWQACTGLSQSLPELSVGNKVHVRHKVVQDDRYYLGEVLQATGPDLVAGNCYVAHARLGENEIDDFSGLIFDANFSDGNATIAIPTITNAGNATFTGSAIIDFYASSDPFITEEDQLFLSVETIDFTLEPNQTYGASQDGSWPTDVIWLWGLIKTVDGVPQLTYKVSTLEGFQYIGYHLRTEKSELLTQNNWTASQYVDSVFFTESDADTTDGAFKIVNSWGEGNWEHIPDGAYYLPFDAAVALKLRINYSFNTFETVYEPFLFASFTLSHPNRETCLISIGVGEPEHPLMVKRLQSISDIANDDPVLAGGPNPFPNTKMVMDISEFAPYIATNDIFIRIDNRLGAETAMLSFFSVELYDDYSLDPADAAQILDFPLEGSSATVAARENRTFLISTSRDLEQDSLPLLRTQSRSRSSSQSLPAQRPLTEEEIQDILALQAPASRSRSQSNPSSGGLVPPTESELRSMRTIDVGARFYPGTLPSEVDWSQSPYFPPIGNQGQKGSCAAFTNAYYIHTFNEAREHGWDLSGAQWIESTTGSGYPSVAYQDKIMSPDFSYHLVSQAPGASIAALQSVLNRIGSSTWKTTGYDEVDDTLPYTYPWPTEEAFREAALYRGRRSDGSYFEENSGGLIVLDDPAKIDIIQQLLASGYCLATGINAQSFFYNDPGEQWMNEEDVVDLTGVSEDDINYFRQNINHAQTIVGYKTGLL
;
A
#
# COMPACT_ATOMS: atom_id res chain seq x y z
N MET A 1 -73.75 -20.02 -8.62
CA MET A 1 -72.28 -19.90 -8.49
C MET A 1 -71.73 -18.72 -9.31
N GLN A 2 -72.33 -17.53 -9.22
CA GLN A 2 -71.88 -16.34 -9.98
C GLN A 2 -71.60 -15.10 -9.12
N ASN A 3 -71.85 -15.16 -7.79
CA ASN A 3 -71.65 -14.02 -6.86
C ASN A 3 -70.37 -14.09 -6.00
N SER A 4 -69.55 -15.16 -6.06
CA SER A 4 -68.34 -15.27 -5.23
C SER A 4 -67.05 -14.81 -5.92
N ARG A 5 -67.01 -14.73 -7.25
CA ARG A 5 -65.83 -14.26 -8.00
C ARG A 5 -65.76 -12.74 -8.08
N THR A 6 -66.88 -12.07 -8.32
CA THR A 6 -66.96 -10.59 -8.36
C THR A 6 -66.71 -9.96 -6.99
N SER A 7 -67.22 -10.57 -5.91
CA SER A 7 -67.00 -10.09 -4.54
C SER A 7 -65.55 -10.25 -4.08
N LYS A 8 -64.86 -11.33 -4.49
CA LYS A 8 -63.42 -11.51 -4.23
C LYS A 8 -62.57 -10.55 -5.07
N LEU A 9 -62.90 -10.34 -6.35
CA LEU A 9 -62.15 -9.42 -7.21
C LEU A 9 -62.26 -7.96 -6.73
N ILE A 10 -63.45 -7.54 -6.28
CA ILE A 10 -63.68 -6.18 -5.74
C ILE A 10 -62.95 -6.00 -4.40
N LEU A 11 -62.94 -7.03 -3.53
CA LEU A 11 -62.22 -6.94 -2.24
C LEU A 11 -60.70 -6.95 -2.43
N THR A 12 -60.17 -7.70 -3.40
CA THR A 12 -58.73 -7.68 -3.74
C THR A 12 -58.32 -6.38 -4.42
N PHE A 13 -59.17 -5.78 -5.26
CA PHE A 13 -58.91 -4.46 -5.85
C PHE A 13 -59.03 -3.33 -4.82
N LEU A 14 -59.97 -3.39 -3.87
CA LEU A 14 -60.05 -2.42 -2.78
C LEU A 14 -58.87 -2.54 -1.80
N CYS A 15 -58.40 -3.75 -1.48
CA CYS A 15 -57.18 -3.92 -0.69
C CYS A 15 -55.94 -3.41 -1.43
N ALA A 16 -55.79 -3.69 -2.74
CA ALA A 16 -54.67 -3.19 -3.53
C ALA A 16 -54.68 -1.66 -3.66
N MET A 17 -55.86 -1.03 -3.81
CA MET A 17 -55.96 0.43 -3.79
C MET A 17 -55.75 1.03 -2.39
N LEU A 18 -56.11 0.34 -1.30
CA LEU A 18 -55.79 0.79 0.06
C LEU A 18 -54.28 0.69 0.35
N PHE A 19 -53.57 -0.30 -0.18
CA PHE A 19 -52.12 -0.42 -0.06
C PHE A 19 -51.39 0.64 -0.92
N ILE A 20 -51.85 0.88 -2.15
CA ILE A 20 -51.22 1.87 -3.05
C ILE A 20 -51.54 3.32 -2.63
N ALA A 21 -52.69 3.59 -2.01
CA ALA A 21 -53.00 4.91 -1.46
C ALA A 21 -52.36 5.18 -0.08
N CYS A 22 -51.94 4.14 0.66
CA CYS A 22 -51.25 4.29 1.94
C CYS A 22 -49.76 4.66 1.75
N ASP A 23 -49.11 4.17 0.70
CA ASP A 23 -47.69 4.45 0.41
C ASP A 23 -47.43 5.81 -0.29
N LEU A 24 -48.47 6.51 -0.73
CA LEU A 24 -48.34 7.75 -1.52
C LEU A 24 -48.49 9.06 -0.72
N LEU A 25 -48.71 9.01 0.60
CA LEU A 25 -48.77 10.21 1.45
C LEU A 25 -48.09 10.11 2.83
N TYR A 26 -47.37 9.02 3.13
CA TYR A 26 -46.55 8.96 4.35
C TYR A 26 -45.07 9.17 4.01
N THR A 27 -44.64 10.44 3.93
CA THR A 27 -43.20 10.70 4.13
C THR A 27 -42.93 10.54 5.62
N PRO A 28 -42.04 9.62 6.04
CA PRO A 28 -41.66 9.53 7.45
C PRO A 28 -41.24 10.92 7.96
N PRO A 29 -41.60 11.33 9.18
CA PRO A 29 -41.05 12.54 9.75
C PRO A 29 -39.52 12.43 9.81
N GLY A 30 -38.80 13.43 9.31
CA GLY A 30 -37.34 13.49 9.42
C GLY A 30 -36.52 13.05 8.21
N VAL A 31 -37.14 12.77 7.03
CA VAL A 31 -36.47 12.43 5.74
C VAL A 31 -35.27 13.32 5.47
N LEU A 32 -34.09 12.81 5.77
CA LEU A 32 -32.80 13.45 5.74
C LEU A 32 -32.13 13.14 4.39
N GLN A 33 -31.84 14.20 3.63
CA GLN A 33 -31.33 14.15 2.25
C GLN A 33 -30.16 15.11 2.07
N SER A 34 -29.28 14.78 1.13
CA SER A 34 -28.23 15.69 0.65
C SER A 34 -28.53 16.17 -0.77
N SER A 35 -28.08 17.37 -1.13
CA SER A 35 -28.24 17.94 -2.48
C SER A 35 -27.37 17.29 -3.55
N ARG A 36 -26.35 16.53 -3.15
CA ARG A 36 -25.51 15.72 -4.05
C ARG A 36 -25.69 14.25 -3.67
N GLN A 37 -25.65 13.37 -4.68
CA GLN A 37 -25.64 11.94 -4.39
C GLN A 37 -24.28 11.52 -3.84
N ALA A 38 -24.26 10.56 -2.91
CA ALA A 38 -23.03 9.89 -2.52
C ALA A 38 -22.40 9.22 -3.77
N GLY A 39 -21.08 9.32 -3.92
CA GLY A 39 -20.38 8.92 -5.13
C GLY A 39 -19.01 9.57 -5.26
N THR A 40 -18.36 9.36 -6.41
CA THR A 40 -17.02 9.89 -6.69
C THR A 40 -17.10 11.24 -7.39
N TYR A 41 -16.29 12.16 -6.91
CA TYR A 41 -16.09 13.52 -7.39
C TYR A 41 -14.57 13.74 -7.52
N LEU A 42 -14.15 14.47 -8.53
CA LEU A 42 -12.72 14.70 -8.80
C LEU A 42 -12.26 16.12 -8.45
N GLU A 43 -13.20 16.97 -8.06
CA GLU A 43 -12.98 18.31 -7.52
C GLU A 43 -13.69 18.46 -6.17
N PRO A 44 -13.30 19.46 -5.34
CA PRO A 44 -14.04 19.81 -4.16
C PRO A 44 -15.52 20.09 -4.45
N ILE A 45 -16.42 19.49 -3.68
CA ILE A 45 -17.86 19.68 -3.84
C ILE A 45 -18.50 20.31 -2.61
N ALA A 46 -19.44 21.23 -2.83
CA ALA A 46 -20.32 21.73 -1.77
C ALA A 46 -21.61 20.90 -1.72
N ILE A 47 -21.92 20.33 -0.57
CA ILE A 47 -23.16 19.62 -0.30
C ILE A 47 -24.05 20.41 0.66
N THR A 48 -25.37 20.27 0.51
CA THR A 48 -26.34 20.81 1.46
C THR A 48 -27.21 19.70 2.03
N LEU A 49 -27.49 19.74 3.32
CA LEU A 49 -28.36 18.79 4.01
C LEU A 49 -29.74 19.38 4.24
N SER A 50 -30.78 18.56 4.10
CA SER A 50 -32.17 18.95 4.36
C SER A 50 -32.95 17.83 5.01
N SER A 51 -33.93 18.18 5.85
CA SER A 51 -34.82 17.22 6.49
C SER A 51 -36.22 17.80 6.66
N ASN A 52 -37.26 17.00 6.37
CA ASN A 52 -38.66 17.42 6.55
C ASN A 52 -39.10 17.25 8.02
N HIS A 53 -39.82 18.23 8.57
CA HIS A 53 -40.39 18.19 9.92
C HIS A 53 -39.37 17.95 11.07
N SER A 54 -38.07 18.17 10.84
CA SER A 54 -37.02 18.15 11.89
C SER A 54 -36.84 19.52 12.54
N LYS A 55 -36.52 19.55 13.84
CA LYS A 55 -36.08 20.75 14.59
C LYS A 55 -34.66 21.16 14.19
N ALA A 56 -33.76 20.19 14.00
CA ALA A 56 -32.37 20.41 13.59
C ALA A 56 -31.76 19.18 12.94
N ILE A 57 -30.63 19.37 12.25
CA ILE A 57 -29.75 18.33 11.73
C ILE A 57 -28.40 18.49 12.42
N HIS A 58 -27.86 17.41 12.99
CA HIS A 58 -26.49 17.35 13.50
C HIS A 58 -25.68 16.40 12.65
N TYR A 59 -24.41 16.70 12.42
CA TYR A 59 -23.57 15.94 11.49
C TYR A 59 -22.13 15.82 11.96
N THR A 60 -21.44 14.86 11.37
CA THR A 60 -20.01 14.58 11.50
C THR A 60 -19.45 14.31 10.11
N THR A 61 -18.19 14.66 9.89
CA THR A 61 -17.46 14.46 8.63
C THR A 61 -16.27 13.53 8.78
N ASP A 62 -15.97 13.11 10.00
CA ASP A 62 -14.89 12.18 10.37
C ASP A 62 -15.36 10.71 10.40
N GLY A 63 -16.61 10.44 9.99
CA GLY A 63 -17.22 9.12 10.04
C GLY A 63 -17.71 8.66 11.42
N SER A 64 -17.55 9.48 12.48
CA SER A 64 -18.09 9.15 13.80
C SER A 64 -19.62 9.26 13.83
N LEU A 65 -20.29 8.54 14.75
CA LEU A 65 -21.75 8.61 14.89
C LEU A 65 -22.16 9.97 15.49
N PRO A 66 -23.00 10.77 14.80
CA PRO A 66 -23.42 12.07 15.33
C PRO A 66 -24.38 11.92 16.52
N THR A 67 -24.16 12.75 17.55
CA THR A 67 -24.99 12.89 18.75
C THR A 67 -25.64 14.29 18.81
N LEU A 68 -26.42 14.58 19.84
CA LEU A 68 -26.99 15.91 20.07
C LEU A 68 -25.92 16.98 20.34
N ASP A 69 -24.72 16.57 20.74
CA ASP A 69 -23.57 17.45 20.99
C ASP A 69 -22.73 17.70 19.72
N SER A 70 -22.97 16.95 18.63
CA SER A 70 -22.29 17.16 17.35
C SER A 70 -22.67 18.50 16.70
N PRO A 71 -21.84 19.05 15.79
CA PRO A 71 -22.11 20.29 15.09
C PRO A 71 -23.50 20.32 14.42
N ARG A 72 -24.22 21.44 14.60
CA ARG A 72 -25.51 21.67 13.94
C ARG A 72 -25.29 22.18 12.52
N TYR A 73 -25.93 21.55 11.54
CA TYR A 73 -25.89 21.98 10.15
C TYR A 73 -26.63 23.32 9.95
N THR A 74 -25.92 24.35 9.49
CA THR A 74 -26.45 25.71 9.24
C THR A 74 -26.00 26.29 7.89
N THR A 75 -24.92 25.79 7.29
CA THR A 75 -24.36 26.22 6.01
C THR A 75 -23.94 25.00 5.17
N PRO A 76 -23.82 25.13 3.83
CA PRO A 76 -23.27 24.05 2.99
C PRO A 76 -21.94 23.52 3.52
N ILE A 77 -21.71 22.22 3.36
CA ILE A 77 -20.48 21.53 3.75
C ILE A 77 -19.63 21.38 2.49
N THR A 78 -18.47 22.03 2.44
CA THR A 78 -17.49 21.85 1.36
C THR A 78 -16.63 20.62 1.66
N LEU A 79 -16.56 19.69 0.72
CA LEU A 79 -15.78 18.47 0.78
C LEU A 79 -14.65 18.58 -0.24
N THR A 80 -13.43 18.81 0.23
CA THR A 80 -12.22 18.89 -0.60
C THR A 80 -11.49 17.54 -0.73
N LYS A 81 -11.87 16.55 0.09
CA LYS A 81 -11.30 15.20 0.14
C LYS A 81 -12.38 14.16 0.43
N THR A 82 -12.07 12.88 0.20
CA THR A 82 -12.97 11.76 0.53
C THR A 82 -13.47 11.88 1.96
N THR A 83 -14.78 11.99 2.13
CA THR A 83 -15.43 12.32 3.41
C THR A 83 -16.70 11.49 3.57
N GLN A 84 -16.80 10.77 4.69
CA GLN A 84 -18.06 10.18 5.11
C GLN A 84 -18.83 11.19 5.96
N VAL A 85 -19.95 11.66 5.43
CA VAL A 85 -20.83 12.58 6.14
C VAL A 85 -21.93 11.76 6.80
N GLN A 86 -21.91 11.69 8.13
CA GLN A 86 -23.01 11.12 8.90
C GLN A 86 -23.86 12.24 9.48
N ALA A 87 -25.18 12.06 9.49
CA ALA A 87 -26.09 13.05 10.06
C ALA A 87 -27.30 12.41 10.77
N ILE A 88 -27.77 13.08 11.82
CA ILE A 88 -29.03 12.80 12.50
C ILE A 88 -29.99 13.98 12.33
N ALA A 89 -31.26 13.70 12.10
CA ALA A 89 -32.35 14.66 12.19
C ALA A 89 -33.07 14.46 13.53
N ILE A 90 -33.33 15.54 14.26
CA ILE A 90 -34.02 15.50 15.55
C ILE A 90 -35.39 16.19 15.50
N ASP A 91 -36.34 15.72 16.30
CA ASP A 91 -37.67 16.34 16.44
C ASP A 91 -37.73 17.45 17.50
N SER A 92 -38.91 18.03 17.69
CA SER A 92 -39.15 19.08 18.70
C SER A 92 -38.88 18.66 20.15
N SER A 93 -38.82 17.35 20.43
CA SER A 93 -38.55 16.75 21.74
C SER A 93 -37.12 16.22 21.86
N ASP A 94 -36.21 16.64 20.98
CA ASP A 94 -34.79 16.24 20.93
C ASP A 94 -34.58 14.74 20.70
N ARG A 95 -35.55 14.05 20.10
CA ARG A 95 -35.43 12.64 19.73
C ARG A 95 -34.89 12.52 18.31
N VAL A 96 -33.95 11.61 18.09
CA VAL A 96 -33.46 11.25 16.75
C VAL A 96 -34.59 10.58 15.97
N VAL A 97 -35.02 11.21 14.89
CA VAL A 97 -36.08 10.69 13.99
C VAL A 97 -35.52 10.03 12.74
N GLN A 98 -34.32 10.41 12.31
CA GLN A 98 -33.60 9.70 11.27
C GLN A 98 -32.09 9.83 11.43
N ARG A 99 -31.38 8.80 10.98
CA ARG A 99 -29.94 8.82 10.74
C ARG A 99 -29.66 8.46 9.29
N LYS A 100 -28.70 9.13 8.68
CA LYS A 100 -28.21 8.87 7.31
C LYS A 100 -26.69 8.98 7.27
N SER A 101 -26.09 8.21 6.39
CA SER A 101 -24.67 8.28 6.04
C SER A 101 -24.56 8.45 4.53
N TRP A 102 -23.64 9.31 4.08
CA TRP A 102 -23.27 9.48 2.69
C TRP A 102 -21.75 9.41 2.56
N ASN A 103 -21.29 8.57 1.64
CA ASN A 103 -19.88 8.44 1.30
C ASN A 103 -19.60 9.30 0.06
N TYR A 104 -18.86 10.38 0.23
CA TYR A 104 -18.36 11.19 -0.89
C TYR A 104 -16.89 10.87 -1.09
N ILE A 105 -16.54 10.39 -2.26
CA ILE A 105 -15.14 10.13 -2.63
C ILE A 105 -14.68 11.37 -3.41
N VAL A 106 -13.75 12.15 -2.87
CA VAL A 106 -13.14 13.28 -3.60
C VAL A 106 -11.69 12.89 -3.88
N ARG A 107 -11.39 12.58 -5.15
CA ARG A 107 -10.06 12.12 -5.59
C ARG A 107 -9.26 13.28 -6.17
N GLY A 108 -8.16 13.65 -5.51
CA GLY A 108 -7.03 14.28 -6.18
C GLY A 108 -6.13 13.19 -6.75
N THR A 109 -6.07 13.03 -8.07
CA THR A 109 -5.11 12.13 -8.73
C THR A 109 -3.98 12.96 -9.34
N PRO A 110 -2.69 12.58 -9.18
CA PRO A 110 -1.66 13.03 -10.10
C PRO A 110 -1.91 12.30 -11.41
N HIS A 111 -2.65 12.95 -12.30
CA HIS A 111 -2.53 12.67 -13.72
C HIS A 111 -1.11 13.09 -14.13
N PHE A 112 -0.49 12.37 -15.06
CA PHE A 112 0.48 13.07 -15.92
C PHE A 112 -0.33 14.18 -16.56
N SER A 113 -0.13 15.42 -16.12
CA SER A 113 -0.90 16.53 -16.67
C SER A 113 -0.55 16.63 -18.16
N PRO A 114 -1.56 16.68 -19.06
CA PRO A 114 -1.32 16.93 -20.47
C PRO A 114 -0.45 18.17 -20.63
N ASN A 115 0.53 18.13 -21.52
CA ASN A 115 1.40 19.28 -21.78
C ASN A 115 1.38 19.64 -23.26
N LEU A 116 1.67 20.91 -23.54
CA LEU A 116 1.68 21.48 -24.88
C LEU A 116 3.12 21.81 -25.28
N SER A 117 3.55 21.31 -26.44
CA SER A 117 4.73 21.80 -27.15
C SER A 117 4.28 22.67 -28.32
N VAL A 118 4.57 23.98 -28.23
CA VAL A 118 4.30 24.94 -29.31
C VAL A 118 5.24 24.70 -30.49
N VAL A 119 6.49 24.27 -30.23
CA VAL A 119 7.49 24.04 -31.28
C VAL A 119 7.16 22.81 -32.12
N ASP A 120 6.60 21.76 -31.52
CA ASP A 120 6.28 20.50 -32.21
C ASP A 120 4.84 20.43 -32.74
N ASP A 121 4.02 21.46 -32.47
CA ASP A 121 2.56 21.41 -32.63
C ASP A 121 1.98 20.13 -32.01
N ARG A 122 2.29 19.85 -30.74
CA ARG A 122 2.00 18.52 -30.16
C ARG A 122 1.57 18.57 -28.70
N LEU A 123 0.66 17.68 -28.35
CA LEU A 123 0.32 17.32 -26.98
C LEU A 123 1.04 16.05 -26.56
N TYR A 124 1.60 16.02 -25.36
CA TYR A 124 2.06 14.79 -24.72
C TYR A 124 1.23 14.49 -23.48
N HIS A 125 1.36 13.25 -22.98
CA HIS A 125 0.62 12.73 -21.83
C HIS A 125 -0.92 12.75 -22.01
N VAL A 126 -1.36 12.40 -23.22
CA VAL A 126 -2.78 12.17 -23.54
C VAL A 126 -3.03 10.68 -23.82
N SER A 127 -4.25 10.29 -24.13
CA SER A 127 -4.61 8.92 -24.53
C SER A 127 -5.88 8.92 -25.38
N ASP A 128 -6.29 7.74 -25.85
CA ASP A 128 -7.58 7.55 -26.56
C ASP A 128 -8.80 7.95 -25.73
N GLN A 129 -8.64 8.22 -24.43
CA GLN A 129 -9.69 8.69 -23.53
C GLN A 129 -9.81 10.22 -23.48
N TYR A 130 -8.90 10.96 -24.12
CA TYR A 130 -8.90 12.42 -24.15
C TYR A 130 -9.38 12.98 -25.48
N GLU A 131 -9.83 14.23 -25.44
CA GLU A 131 -10.03 15.09 -26.58
C GLU A 131 -9.43 16.47 -26.32
N TYR A 132 -9.05 17.16 -27.39
CA TYR A 132 -8.38 18.45 -27.34
C TYR A 132 -9.12 19.51 -28.15
N SER A 133 -8.86 20.77 -27.84
CA SER A 133 -9.34 21.95 -28.55
C SER A 133 -8.18 22.93 -28.72
N THR A 134 -8.08 23.58 -29.88
CA THR A 134 -7.11 24.67 -30.15
C THR A 134 -7.78 26.04 -30.29
N ASP A 135 -9.10 26.10 -30.04
CA ASP A 135 -9.96 27.27 -30.23
C ASP A 135 -10.74 27.63 -28.95
N ASP A 136 -10.11 27.50 -27.79
CA ASP A 136 -10.67 27.85 -26.47
C ASP A 136 -11.86 26.98 -26.01
N GLY A 137 -11.90 25.72 -26.48
CA GLY A 137 -12.96 24.76 -26.17
C GLY A 137 -14.21 24.89 -27.03
N ASN A 138 -14.15 25.63 -28.14
CA ASN A 138 -15.28 25.77 -29.07
C ASN A 138 -15.46 24.51 -29.94
N THR A 139 -14.38 23.86 -30.34
CA THR A 139 -14.38 22.58 -31.07
C THR A 139 -13.44 21.57 -30.41
N TRP A 140 -13.87 20.31 -30.33
CA TRP A 140 -13.15 19.21 -29.68
C TRP A 140 -12.84 18.09 -30.67
N GLN A 141 -11.63 17.53 -30.58
CA GLN A 141 -11.12 16.45 -31.42
C GLN A 141 -10.52 15.35 -30.55
N ALA A 142 -10.78 14.08 -30.87
CA ALA A 142 -10.24 12.96 -30.11
C ALA A 142 -8.71 12.87 -30.23
N CYS A 143 -8.05 12.58 -29.10
CA CYS A 143 -6.65 12.16 -29.09
C CYS A 143 -6.52 10.68 -29.50
N THR A 144 -5.36 10.31 -30.07
CA THR A 144 -4.98 8.93 -30.37
C THR A 144 -3.59 8.60 -29.84
N GLY A 145 -3.46 7.61 -28.97
CA GLY A 145 -2.21 7.19 -28.35
C GLY A 145 -1.68 8.15 -27.28
N LEU A 146 -0.45 7.91 -26.81
CA LEU A 146 0.15 8.63 -25.67
C LEU A 146 0.58 10.08 -25.97
N SER A 147 0.43 10.52 -27.22
CA SER A 147 0.75 11.88 -27.69
C SER A 147 -0.07 12.19 -28.94
N GLN A 148 -0.41 13.45 -29.15
CA GLN A 148 -1.30 13.88 -30.23
C GLN A 148 -0.70 15.06 -31.00
N SER A 149 -0.48 14.89 -32.30
CA SER A 149 -0.15 16.01 -33.19
C SER A 149 -1.35 16.93 -33.37
N LEU A 150 -1.11 18.23 -33.29
CA LEU A 150 -2.09 19.30 -33.45
C LEU A 150 -2.03 19.86 -34.88
N PRO A 151 -3.09 20.53 -35.35
CA PRO A 151 -2.98 21.47 -36.46
C PRO A 151 -1.94 22.57 -36.13
N GLU A 152 -1.27 23.10 -37.16
CA GLU A 152 -0.27 24.17 -37.03
C GLU A 152 -0.76 25.28 -36.09
N LEU A 153 -0.03 25.48 -34.99
CA LEU A 153 -0.39 26.45 -33.98
C LEU A 153 0.04 27.86 -34.41
N SER A 154 -0.90 28.80 -34.28
CA SER A 154 -0.72 30.21 -34.55
C SER A 154 -0.85 31.02 -33.26
N VAL A 155 -0.22 32.19 -33.24
CA VAL A 155 -0.35 33.16 -32.13
C VAL A 155 -1.83 33.43 -31.84
N GLY A 156 -2.22 33.30 -30.58
CA GLY A 156 -3.58 33.43 -30.07
C GLY A 156 -4.39 32.14 -30.02
N ASN A 157 -3.84 31.00 -30.47
CA ASN A 157 -4.49 29.71 -30.22
C ASN A 157 -4.49 29.38 -28.73
N LYS A 158 -5.65 28.93 -28.24
CA LYS A 158 -5.87 28.57 -26.84
C LYS A 158 -6.16 27.09 -26.76
N VAL A 159 -5.26 26.36 -26.10
CA VAL A 159 -5.28 24.91 -26.12
C VAL A 159 -5.89 24.37 -24.84
N HIS A 160 -6.89 23.51 -25.01
CA HIS A 160 -7.52 22.78 -23.92
C HIS A 160 -7.45 21.28 -24.18
N VAL A 161 -7.38 20.49 -23.12
CA VAL A 161 -7.50 19.03 -23.16
C VAL A 161 -8.53 18.60 -22.14
N ARG A 162 -9.38 17.63 -22.45
CA ARG A 162 -10.31 17.05 -21.47
C ARG A 162 -10.51 15.57 -21.67
N HIS A 163 -10.91 14.88 -20.61
CA HIS A 163 -11.30 13.48 -20.70
C HIS A 163 -12.73 13.34 -21.24
N LYS A 164 -12.98 12.33 -22.07
CA LYS A 164 -14.25 12.15 -22.81
C LYS A 164 -15.45 11.85 -21.91
N VAL A 165 -15.22 11.18 -20.78
CA VAL A 165 -16.27 10.61 -19.92
C VAL A 165 -16.32 11.27 -18.53
N VAL A 166 -15.24 11.93 -18.14
CA VAL A 166 -15.12 12.49 -16.79
C VAL A 166 -15.58 13.94 -16.86
N GLN A 167 -16.69 14.24 -16.20
CA GLN A 167 -17.16 15.62 -16.08
C GLN A 167 -16.14 16.41 -15.25
N ASP A 168 -15.84 17.62 -15.72
CA ASP A 168 -14.94 18.60 -15.10
C ASP A 168 -13.41 18.33 -15.23
N ASP A 169 -12.99 17.23 -15.87
CA ASP A 169 -11.57 16.96 -16.17
C ASP A 169 -11.09 17.72 -17.42
N ARG A 170 -11.01 19.06 -17.33
CA ARG A 170 -10.59 19.98 -18.39
C ARG A 170 -9.34 20.76 -17.99
N TYR A 171 -8.26 20.58 -18.73
CA TYR A 171 -7.00 21.30 -18.61
C TYR A 171 -6.94 22.46 -19.60
N TYR A 172 -6.63 23.66 -19.11
CA TYR A 172 -6.20 24.78 -19.94
C TYR A 172 -4.67 24.76 -20.05
N LEU A 173 -4.16 24.39 -21.21
CA LEU A 173 -2.71 24.26 -21.44
C LEU A 173 -2.04 25.58 -21.83
N GLY A 174 -2.85 26.60 -22.12
CA GLY A 174 -2.40 27.98 -22.31
C GLY A 174 -2.70 28.56 -23.69
N GLU A 175 -2.19 29.78 -23.90
CA GLU A 175 -2.33 30.55 -25.12
C GLU A 175 -0.97 30.69 -25.81
N VAL A 176 -0.91 30.42 -27.11
CA VAL A 176 0.31 30.59 -27.91
C VAL A 176 0.60 32.09 -28.06
N LEU A 177 1.63 32.59 -27.38
CA LEU A 177 1.97 34.02 -27.37
C LEU A 177 2.90 34.39 -28.54
N GLN A 178 3.75 33.45 -28.96
CA GLN A 178 4.68 33.60 -30.09
C GLN A 178 4.80 32.27 -30.86
N ALA A 179 5.20 32.36 -32.14
CA ALA A 179 5.48 31.18 -32.98
C ALA A 179 6.97 30.78 -32.96
N THR A 180 7.85 31.70 -32.55
CA THR A 180 9.30 31.49 -32.49
C THR A 180 9.89 32.32 -31.36
N GLY A 181 10.85 31.79 -30.62
CA GLY A 181 11.35 32.39 -29.40
C GLY A 181 11.79 31.36 -28.36
N PRO A 182 12.36 31.81 -27.23
CA PRO A 182 12.59 30.96 -26.07
C PRO A 182 11.27 30.57 -25.40
N ASP A 183 11.30 29.49 -24.62
CA ASP A 183 10.16 29.02 -23.84
C ASP A 183 10.69 28.34 -22.56
N LEU A 184 10.69 29.04 -21.43
CA LEU A 184 11.13 28.43 -20.18
C LEU A 184 10.03 27.49 -19.67
N VAL A 185 10.44 26.31 -19.23
CA VAL A 185 9.55 25.30 -18.66
C VAL A 185 10.05 24.95 -17.27
N ALA A 186 9.15 25.06 -16.30
CA ALA A 186 9.39 24.55 -14.95
C ALA A 186 9.33 23.02 -14.97
N GLY A 187 10.47 22.38 -14.71
CA GLY A 187 10.59 20.94 -14.53
C GLY A 187 10.52 20.53 -13.06
N ASN A 188 11.10 19.36 -12.75
CA ASN A 188 11.22 18.80 -11.41
C ASN A 188 11.71 19.83 -10.38
N CYS A 189 11.04 19.86 -9.23
CA CYS A 189 11.51 20.47 -8.01
C CYS A 189 11.95 19.35 -7.07
N TYR A 190 13.25 19.14 -6.90
CA TYR A 190 13.74 18.12 -5.96
C TYR A 190 13.85 18.70 -4.56
N VAL A 191 13.36 17.98 -3.55
CA VAL A 191 13.56 18.34 -2.14
C VAL A 191 14.48 17.32 -1.49
N ALA A 192 15.48 17.80 -0.73
CA ALA A 192 16.39 16.93 -0.03
C ALA A 192 16.67 17.37 1.40
N HIS A 193 16.80 16.39 2.29
CA HIS A 193 17.35 16.56 3.63
C HIS A 193 18.85 16.27 3.61
N ALA A 194 19.66 17.21 4.08
CA ALA A 194 21.12 17.12 4.13
C ALA A 194 21.60 17.30 5.57
N ARG A 195 22.57 16.48 5.99
CA ARG A 195 23.31 16.65 7.24
C ARG A 195 24.61 17.40 6.93
N LEU A 196 24.69 18.65 7.33
CA LEU A 196 25.81 19.56 7.12
C LEU A 196 26.75 19.53 8.33
N GLY A 197 28.04 19.25 8.13
CA GLY A 197 29.06 19.43 9.17
C GLY A 197 29.31 20.92 9.49
N GLU A 198 29.86 21.22 10.68
CA GLU A 198 30.19 22.60 11.12
C GLU A 198 31.11 23.37 10.15
N ASN A 199 31.88 22.67 9.30
CA ASN A 199 32.78 23.25 8.30
C ASN A 199 32.25 23.17 6.85
N GLU A 200 31.06 22.62 6.62
CA GLU A 200 30.49 22.40 5.27
C GLU A 200 29.47 23.48 4.87
N ILE A 201 29.08 24.37 5.80
CA ILE A 201 28.17 25.48 5.51
C ILE A 201 28.78 26.46 4.47
N ASP A 202 30.10 26.55 4.40
CA ASP A 202 30.81 27.39 3.42
C ASP A 202 30.96 26.73 2.05
N ASP A 203 30.78 25.40 1.94
CA ASP A 203 30.96 24.62 0.69
C ASP A 203 29.63 24.05 0.11
N PHE A 204 28.53 24.04 0.88
CA PHE A 204 27.24 23.53 0.43
C PHE A 204 26.40 24.61 -0.28
N SER A 205 26.17 24.42 -1.59
CA SER A 205 25.60 25.43 -2.50
C SER A 205 24.15 25.13 -2.90
N GLY A 206 23.24 24.92 -1.94
CA GLY A 206 21.80 24.67 -2.18
C GLY A 206 20.88 25.80 -1.67
N LEU A 207 19.65 25.93 -2.21
CA LEU A 207 18.61 26.80 -1.64
C LEU A 207 18.11 26.21 -0.33
N ILE A 208 18.78 26.54 0.77
CA ILE A 208 18.39 26.13 2.12
C ILE A 208 17.12 26.90 2.48
N PHE A 209 16.08 26.22 2.94
CA PHE A 209 14.86 26.89 3.42
C PHE A 209 14.42 26.41 4.80
N ASP A 210 14.96 25.30 5.32
CA ASP A 210 14.87 24.97 6.74
C ASP A 210 16.25 24.48 7.20
N ALA A 211 16.70 24.94 8.37
CA ALA A 211 18.00 24.55 8.92
C ALA A 211 17.98 24.62 10.44
N ASN A 212 18.25 23.47 11.06
CA ASN A 212 18.61 23.40 12.47
C ASN A 212 20.14 23.32 12.59
N PHE A 213 20.78 24.48 12.69
CA PHE A 213 22.25 24.55 12.78
C PHE A 213 22.83 23.94 14.08
N SER A 214 21.97 23.51 15.03
CA SER A 214 22.41 22.88 16.28
C SER A 214 22.60 21.36 16.19
N ASP A 215 21.92 20.69 15.25
CA ASP A 215 22.04 19.25 14.98
C ASP A 215 22.66 18.94 13.61
N GLY A 216 22.87 19.97 12.78
CA GLY A 216 23.48 19.89 11.47
C GLY A 216 22.48 19.57 10.35
N ASN A 217 21.17 19.59 10.56
CA ASN A 217 20.20 19.24 9.53
C ASN A 217 19.73 20.46 8.73
N ALA A 218 19.64 20.32 7.41
CA ALA A 218 19.07 21.31 6.50
C ALA A 218 18.16 20.66 5.44
N THR A 219 17.13 21.38 5.02
CA THR A 219 16.25 21.01 3.91
C THR A 219 16.47 21.97 2.74
N ILE A 220 16.63 21.40 1.53
CA ILE A 220 17.09 22.09 0.32
C ILE A 220 16.12 21.81 -0.84
N ALA A 221 15.84 22.82 -1.67
CA ALA A 221 15.02 22.70 -2.88
C ALA A 221 15.86 23.00 -4.12
N ILE A 222 15.71 22.17 -5.16
CA ILE A 222 16.48 22.29 -6.40
C ILE A 222 15.49 22.30 -7.57
N PRO A 223 15.21 23.47 -8.18
CA PRO A 223 14.36 23.57 -9.36
C PRO A 223 15.14 23.19 -10.63
N THR A 224 14.44 22.70 -11.65
CA THR A 224 15.02 22.42 -12.97
C THR A 224 14.35 23.24 -14.06
N ILE A 225 15.12 23.94 -14.88
CA ILE A 225 14.58 24.88 -15.87
C ILE A 225 15.01 24.43 -17.26
N THR A 226 14.05 24.21 -18.15
CA THR A 226 14.32 23.83 -19.55
C THR A 226 13.93 24.95 -20.49
N ASN A 227 14.72 25.21 -21.53
CA ASN A 227 14.26 26.02 -22.66
C ASN A 227 13.68 25.11 -23.74
N ALA A 228 12.35 24.98 -23.80
CA ALA A 228 11.62 24.20 -24.81
C ALA A 228 11.38 24.97 -26.11
N GLY A 229 11.84 26.22 -26.18
CA GLY A 229 11.69 27.08 -27.35
C GLY A 229 12.63 26.73 -28.49
N ASN A 230 12.47 27.41 -29.61
CA ASN A 230 13.34 27.25 -30.80
C ASN A 230 14.41 28.36 -30.91
N ALA A 231 14.52 29.23 -29.91
CA ALA A 231 15.56 30.24 -29.80
C ALA A 231 16.20 30.26 -28.42
N THR A 232 17.44 30.74 -28.34
CA THR A 232 18.22 30.88 -27.10
C THR A 232 17.55 31.88 -26.15
N PHE A 233 17.43 31.52 -24.88
CA PHE A 233 17.06 32.44 -23.80
C PHE A 233 18.31 33.16 -23.27
N THR A 234 18.27 34.48 -23.10
CA THR A 234 19.31 35.26 -22.40
C THR A 234 18.66 36.36 -21.57
N GLY A 235 18.76 36.27 -20.25
CA GLY A 235 18.21 37.23 -19.29
C GLY A 235 18.12 36.66 -17.88
N SER A 236 17.45 37.38 -16.99
CA SER A 236 17.15 36.93 -15.63
C SER A 236 15.75 36.32 -15.50
N ALA A 237 15.55 35.56 -14.43
CA ALA A 237 14.26 35.03 -14.01
C ALA A 237 14.08 35.18 -12.49
N ILE A 238 12.84 35.14 -12.04
CA ILE A 238 12.48 35.00 -10.63
C ILE A 238 11.86 33.63 -10.44
N ILE A 239 12.32 32.91 -9.41
CA ILE A 239 11.82 31.60 -9.02
C ILE A 239 11.05 31.78 -7.70
N ASP A 240 9.73 31.65 -7.78
CA ASP A 240 8.82 31.75 -6.65
C ASP A 240 8.44 30.34 -6.18
N PHE A 241 8.87 29.93 -4.99
CA PHE A 241 8.56 28.62 -4.40
C PHE A 241 7.32 28.67 -3.53
N TYR A 242 6.43 27.71 -3.78
CA TYR A 242 5.14 27.56 -3.11
C TYR A 242 5.09 26.24 -2.36
N ALA A 243 4.47 26.29 -1.20
CA ALA A 243 4.05 25.13 -0.43
C ALA A 243 2.54 24.98 -0.58
N SER A 244 2.10 23.82 -1.02
CA SER A 244 0.68 23.49 -1.21
C SER A 244 0.29 22.27 -0.38
N SER A 245 -0.98 22.21 0.01
CA SER A 245 -1.57 21.03 0.62
C SER A 245 -1.87 19.91 -0.38
N ASP A 246 -1.76 20.18 -1.68
CA ASP A 246 -1.94 19.19 -2.75
C ASP A 246 -0.90 19.37 -3.87
N PRO A 247 -0.76 18.42 -4.82
CA PRO A 247 0.31 18.48 -5.82
C PRO A 247 0.09 19.56 -6.89
N PHE A 248 -1.02 20.30 -6.89
CA PHE A 248 -1.31 21.32 -7.90
C PHE A 248 -0.84 22.69 -7.39
N ILE A 249 0.32 23.11 -7.87
CA ILE A 249 0.88 24.41 -7.49
C ILE A 249 0.17 25.54 -8.24
N THR A 250 -0.38 26.48 -7.49
CA THR A 250 -1.14 27.62 -7.96
C THR A 250 -0.70 28.91 -7.25
N GLU A 251 -1.17 30.05 -7.75
CA GLU A 251 -0.92 31.34 -7.09
C GLU A 251 -1.67 31.52 -5.75
N GLU A 252 -2.64 30.64 -5.45
CA GLU A 252 -3.38 30.66 -4.19
C GLU A 252 -2.61 29.97 -3.04
N ASP A 253 -1.59 29.18 -3.38
CA ASP A 253 -0.75 28.46 -2.43
C ASP A 253 0.21 29.39 -1.67
N GLN A 254 0.82 28.85 -0.61
CA GLN A 254 1.68 29.64 0.25
C GLN A 254 3.06 29.84 -0.40
N LEU A 255 3.27 31.03 -0.99
CA LEU A 255 4.61 31.49 -1.37
C LEU A 255 5.49 31.61 -0.12
N PHE A 256 6.58 30.83 -0.04
CA PHE A 256 7.47 30.84 1.12
C PHE A 256 8.90 31.31 0.80
N LEU A 257 9.33 31.24 -0.46
CA LEU A 257 10.64 31.71 -0.89
C LEU A 257 10.55 32.29 -2.31
N SER A 258 11.23 33.41 -2.55
CA SER A 258 11.33 34.02 -3.88
C SER A 258 12.76 34.41 -4.15
N VAL A 259 13.28 34.01 -5.31
CA VAL A 259 14.72 34.11 -5.64
C VAL A 259 14.89 34.75 -7.01
N GLU A 260 15.63 35.86 -7.08
CA GLU A 260 16.00 36.52 -8.35
C GLU A 260 17.35 35.98 -8.84
N THR A 261 17.41 35.56 -10.11
CA THR A 261 18.67 35.16 -10.75
C THR A 261 19.40 36.38 -11.33
N ILE A 262 20.72 36.27 -11.50
CA ILE A 262 21.49 37.07 -12.47
C ILE A 262 21.11 36.67 -13.90
N ASP A 263 21.66 37.37 -14.89
CA ASP A 263 21.50 37.00 -16.29
C ASP A 263 22.16 35.64 -16.59
N PHE A 264 21.39 34.70 -17.14
CA PHE A 264 21.88 33.40 -17.62
C PHE A 264 21.45 33.15 -19.07
N THR A 265 22.04 32.13 -19.70
CA THR A 265 21.76 31.75 -21.09
C THR A 265 21.39 30.27 -21.18
N LEU A 266 20.31 29.95 -21.88
CA LEU A 266 19.82 28.59 -22.13
C LEU A 266 19.59 28.37 -23.63
N GLU A 267 20.31 27.42 -24.22
CA GLU A 267 20.07 27.01 -25.62
C GLU A 267 18.79 26.16 -25.76
N PRO A 268 18.19 26.06 -26.95
CA PRO A 268 17.05 25.17 -27.20
C PRO A 268 17.29 23.72 -26.74
N ASN A 269 16.30 23.14 -26.05
CA ASN A 269 16.34 21.81 -25.41
C ASN A 269 17.39 21.62 -24.31
N GLN A 270 18.05 22.70 -23.87
CA GLN A 270 18.94 22.64 -22.73
C GLN A 270 18.13 22.72 -21.43
N THR A 271 18.40 21.79 -20.53
CA THR A 271 17.86 21.77 -19.16
C THR A 271 18.97 22.09 -18.17
N TYR A 272 18.69 22.98 -17.23
CA TYR A 272 19.52 23.18 -16.05
C TYR A 272 18.94 22.44 -14.84
N GLY A 273 19.82 21.93 -13.98
CA GLY A 273 19.47 21.20 -12.74
C GLY A 273 19.16 19.70 -12.92
N ALA A 274 19.34 19.13 -14.11
CA ALA A 274 19.16 17.70 -14.37
C ALA A 274 20.47 16.91 -14.17
N SER A 275 20.38 15.65 -13.73
CA SER A 275 21.52 14.72 -13.77
C SER A 275 21.51 13.91 -15.06
N GLN A 276 22.68 13.68 -15.67
CA GLN A 276 22.78 12.95 -16.94
C GLN A 276 22.78 11.43 -16.79
N ASP A 277 22.89 10.91 -15.56
CA ASP A 277 23.11 9.49 -15.24
C ASP A 277 22.31 8.98 -14.02
N GLY A 278 21.37 9.78 -13.50
CA GLY A 278 20.59 9.41 -12.32
C GLY A 278 21.33 9.58 -10.99
N SER A 279 22.56 10.13 -11.00
CA SER A 279 23.26 10.58 -9.79
C SER A 279 22.69 11.92 -9.29
N TRP A 280 23.16 12.39 -8.11
CA TRP A 280 22.88 13.76 -7.66
C TRP A 280 23.31 14.76 -8.75
N PRO A 281 22.53 15.81 -9.05
CA PRO A 281 22.89 16.75 -10.11
C PRO A 281 24.28 17.33 -9.81
N THR A 282 25.25 17.10 -10.70
CA THR A 282 26.62 17.62 -10.52
C THR A 282 26.70 19.15 -10.67
N ASP A 283 25.60 19.77 -11.12
CA ASP A 283 25.48 21.21 -11.40
C ASP A 283 24.78 22.01 -10.28
N VAL A 284 24.63 21.47 -9.06
CA VAL A 284 24.03 22.21 -7.92
C VAL A 284 24.81 23.50 -7.59
N ILE A 285 26.13 23.50 -7.83
CA ILE A 285 27.04 24.67 -7.68
C ILE A 285 26.59 25.87 -8.53
N TRP A 286 25.90 25.63 -9.66
CA TRP A 286 25.52 26.66 -10.60
C TRP A 286 24.32 27.50 -10.14
N LEU A 287 23.29 26.86 -9.55
CA LEU A 287 22.06 27.57 -9.20
C LEU A 287 22.34 28.64 -8.15
N TRP A 288 23.18 28.33 -7.17
CA TRP A 288 23.67 29.28 -6.17
C TRP A 288 24.50 30.41 -6.77
N GLY A 289 25.35 30.09 -7.75
CA GLY A 289 26.13 31.07 -8.50
C GLY A 289 25.29 32.01 -9.36
N LEU A 290 24.02 31.66 -9.62
CA LEU A 290 23.08 32.52 -10.30
C LEU A 290 22.27 33.42 -9.38
N ILE A 291 22.18 33.14 -8.08
CA ILE A 291 21.29 33.92 -7.21
C ILE A 291 21.90 35.30 -6.97
N LYS A 292 21.11 36.34 -7.20
CA LYS A 292 21.52 37.70 -6.90
C LYS A 292 21.66 37.88 -5.39
N THR A 293 22.86 38.24 -4.92
CA THR A 293 23.13 38.45 -3.49
C THR A 293 22.89 39.91 -3.07
N VAL A 294 22.47 40.11 -1.81
CA VAL A 294 22.33 41.44 -1.17
C VAL A 294 23.28 41.49 0.02
N ASP A 295 24.19 42.48 0.07
CA ASP A 295 25.16 42.68 1.16
C ASP A 295 26.05 41.47 1.50
N GLY A 296 26.37 40.62 0.51
CA GLY A 296 27.28 39.47 0.68
C GLY A 296 26.68 38.29 1.44
N VAL A 297 25.39 38.36 1.79
CA VAL A 297 24.62 37.25 2.34
C VAL A 297 23.59 36.85 1.28
N PRO A 298 23.58 35.59 0.82
CA PRO A 298 22.45 35.09 0.05
C PRO A 298 21.20 35.22 0.93
N GLN A 299 20.13 35.84 0.42
CA GLN A 299 18.84 35.90 1.12
C GLN A 299 18.20 34.50 1.13
N LEU A 300 18.78 33.56 1.89
CA LEU A 300 18.44 32.14 1.90
C LEU A 300 18.14 31.62 3.30
N THR A 301 18.00 32.48 4.31
CA THR A 301 17.53 32.02 5.63
C THR A 301 16.11 32.50 5.84
N TYR A 302 15.15 31.78 5.28
CA TYR A 302 13.78 31.85 5.77
C TYR A 302 13.66 30.86 6.92
N LYS A 303 13.17 31.29 8.08
CA LYS A 303 12.75 30.34 9.13
C LYS A 303 11.36 29.88 8.76
N VAL A 304 11.21 28.60 8.45
CA VAL A 304 9.94 27.95 8.10
C VAL A 304 9.08 27.70 9.35
N SER A 305 9.06 28.64 10.30
CA SER A 305 8.20 28.54 11.49
C SER A 305 6.71 28.77 11.19
N THR A 306 6.27 28.60 9.94
CA THR A 306 4.89 28.85 9.48
C THR A 306 4.36 27.80 8.50
N LEU A 307 5.20 26.87 8.03
CA LEU A 307 4.71 25.70 7.30
C LEU A 307 4.61 24.57 8.31
N GLU A 308 3.43 23.97 8.38
CA GLU A 308 3.12 22.86 9.29
C GLU A 308 2.56 21.71 8.48
N GLY A 309 2.95 20.49 8.85
CA GLY A 309 2.41 19.28 8.22
C GLY A 309 3.02 18.98 6.86
N PHE A 310 2.31 18.14 6.10
CA PHE A 310 2.72 17.67 4.78
C PHE A 310 2.51 18.77 3.73
N GLN A 311 3.55 19.09 2.98
CA GLN A 311 3.53 20.12 1.95
C GLN A 311 4.12 19.59 0.65
N TYR A 312 3.47 19.91 -0.45
CA TYR A 312 3.97 19.76 -1.80
C TYR A 312 4.74 21.03 -2.19
N ILE A 313 5.99 20.86 -2.60
CA ILE A 313 6.90 21.96 -2.95
C ILE A 313 7.08 22.02 -4.46
N GLY A 314 6.66 23.13 -5.05
CA GLY A 314 6.98 23.48 -6.42
C GLY A 314 7.21 24.96 -6.57
N TYR A 315 7.34 25.42 -7.80
CA TYR A 315 7.72 26.79 -8.09
C TYR A 315 7.07 27.33 -9.37
N HIS A 316 7.09 28.64 -9.48
CA HIS A 316 6.68 29.38 -10.65
C HIS A 316 7.83 30.25 -11.16
N LEU A 317 8.08 30.22 -12.47
CA LEU A 317 9.09 31.03 -13.14
C LEU A 317 8.48 32.32 -13.68
N ARG A 318 9.13 33.45 -13.39
CA ARG A 318 8.79 34.74 -13.99
C ARG A 318 9.99 35.35 -14.68
N THR A 319 9.81 35.80 -15.92
CA THR A 319 10.83 36.55 -16.66
C THR A 319 10.22 37.74 -17.39
N GLU A 320 11.03 38.76 -17.68
CA GLU A 320 10.63 39.89 -18.53
C GLU A 320 10.77 39.57 -20.03
N LYS A 321 11.42 38.45 -20.36
CA LYS A 321 11.54 37.99 -21.75
C LYS A 321 10.20 37.43 -22.21
N SER A 322 9.87 37.68 -23.47
CA SER A 322 8.69 37.10 -24.08
C SER A 322 8.94 35.63 -24.42
N GLU A 323 7.95 34.79 -24.14
CA GLU A 323 8.01 33.33 -24.27
C GLU A 323 6.97 32.83 -25.28
N LEU A 324 7.08 31.56 -25.69
CA LEU A 324 6.08 30.94 -26.56
C LEU A 324 4.79 30.66 -25.78
N LEU A 325 4.93 30.19 -24.55
CA LEU A 325 3.88 29.82 -23.61
C LEU A 325 4.32 30.27 -22.21
N THR A 326 3.38 30.60 -21.33
CA THR A 326 3.71 30.93 -19.92
C THR A 326 3.04 30.01 -18.92
N GLN A 327 2.03 29.23 -19.35
CA GLN A 327 1.34 28.28 -18.48
C GLN A 327 2.24 27.10 -18.05
N ASN A 328 3.27 26.79 -18.85
CA ASN A 328 4.32 25.82 -18.56
C ASN A 328 5.43 26.36 -17.62
N ASN A 329 5.31 27.60 -17.14
CA ASN A 329 6.21 28.18 -16.14
C ASN A 329 5.90 27.71 -14.70
N TRP A 330 4.75 27.04 -14.50
CA TRP A 330 4.37 26.42 -13.23
C TRP A 330 4.88 24.99 -13.16
N THR A 331 5.40 24.57 -12.01
CA THR A 331 5.72 23.16 -11.77
C THR A 331 4.46 22.31 -11.93
N ALA A 332 4.45 21.44 -12.93
CA ALA A 332 3.35 20.52 -13.13
C ALA A 332 3.27 19.52 -11.97
N SER A 333 2.07 19.03 -11.64
CA SER A 333 1.82 18.16 -10.48
C SER A 333 2.69 16.90 -10.41
N GLN A 334 3.12 16.37 -11.55
CA GLN A 334 4.03 15.22 -11.63
C GLN A 334 5.51 15.54 -11.34
N TYR A 335 5.86 16.83 -11.27
CA TYR A 335 7.22 17.36 -11.10
C TYR A 335 7.40 18.06 -9.74
N VAL A 336 6.39 17.96 -8.88
CA VAL A 336 6.38 18.44 -7.49
C VAL A 336 6.90 17.35 -6.58
N ASP A 337 7.69 17.71 -5.58
CA ASP A 337 8.18 16.82 -4.54
C ASP A 337 7.59 17.22 -3.18
N SER A 338 7.52 16.32 -2.22
CA SER A 338 6.81 16.54 -0.97
C SER A 338 7.73 16.48 0.25
N VAL A 339 7.46 17.33 1.24
CA VAL A 339 8.22 17.41 2.49
C VAL A 339 7.27 17.65 3.66
N PHE A 340 7.64 17.16 4.85
CA PHE A 340 6.86 17.37 6.07
C PHE A 340 7.61 18.29 7.04
N PHE A 341 6.94 19.33 7.54
CA PHE A 341 7.49 20.26 8.53
C PHE A 341 6.96 19.92 9.94
N THR A 342 7.87 19.75 10.90
CA THR A 342 7.55 19.35 12.29
C THR A 342 7.13 20.53 13.19
N GLU A 343 6.32 20.25 14.22
CA GLU A 343 6.40 21.00 15.48
C GLU A 343 7.55 20.42 16.32
N SER A 344 8.37 21.30 16.91
CA SER A 344 9.41 20.89 17.85
C SER A 344 8.80 20.47 19.20
N ASP A 345 9.36 19.40 19.77
CA ASP A 345 9.33 19.01 21.19
C ASP A 345 8.11 18.22 21.73
N ALA A 346 7.98 16.95 21.32
CA ALA A 346 7.39 15.94 22.18
C ALA A 346 8.42 14.83 22.44
N ASP A 347 8.72 14.59 23.72
CA ASP A 347 9.63 13.54 24.18
C ASP A 347 8.97 12.16 23.92
N THR A 348 9.32 11.51 22.82
CA THR A 348 8.73 10.22 22.37
C THR A 348 9.49 9.00 22.89
N THR A 349 10.46 9.18 23.79
CA THR A 349 11.41 8.13 24.18
C THR A 349 11.01 7.31 25.42
N ASP A 350 10.04 7.78 26.21
CA ASP A 350 9.50 7.06 27.36
C ASP A 350 8.23 6.27 27.00
N GLY A 351 8.23 4.95 27.25
CA GLY A 351 7.10 4.05 27.01
C GLY A 351 7.50 2.64 26.61
N ALA A 352 6.53 1.81 26.20
CA ALA A 352 6.77 0.45 25.70
C ALA A 352 5.84 0.05 24.56
N PHE A 353 6.31 -0.89 23.74
CA PHE A 353 5.48 -1.67 22.83
C PHE A 353 4.81 -2.83 23.57
N LYS A 354 3.55 -3.12 23.23
CA LYS A 354 2.85 -4.32 23.68
C LYS A 354 3.05 -5.43 22.64
N ILE A 355 3.56 -6.58 23.09
CA ILE A 355 3.90 -7.71 22.25
C ILE A 355 3.04 -8.91 22.62
N VAL A 356 2.39 -9.53 21.63
CA VAL A 356 1.64 -10.78 21.77
C VAL A 356 2.48 -11.96 21.26
N ASN A 357 2.52 -13.02 22.06
CA ASN A 357 3.26 -14.23 21.78
C ASN A 357 2.38 -15.31 21.10
N SER A 358 3.02 -16.38 20.61
CA SER A 358 2.38 -17.52 19.94
C SER A 358 2.44 -18.81 20.78
N TRP A 359 2.65 -18.71 22.09
CA TRP A 359 2.73 -19.87 23.01
C TRP A 359 1.50 -20.03 23.91
N GLY A 360 0.40 -19.33 23.61
CA GLY A 360 -0.76 -19.29 24.48
C GLY A 360 -0.50 -18.53 25.79
N GLU A 361 -1.49 -18.58 26.68
CA GLU A 361 -1.38 -18.10 28.07
C GLU A 361 -0.70 -19.18 28.92
N GLY A 362 0.33 -18.86 29.73
CA GLY A 362 1.01 -19.92 30.47
C GLY A 362 2.21 -19.55 31.34
N ASN A 363 3.12 -20.52 31.54
CA ASN A 363 4.23 -20.42 32.49
C ASN A 363 5.45 -19.60 32.00
N TRP A 364 5.37 -19.03 30.79
CA TRP A 364 6.45 -18.23 30.21
C TRP A 364 6.36 -16.75 30.58
N GLU A 365 5.22 -16.33 31.13
CA GLU A 365 4.86 -14.98 31.60
C GLU A 365 4.50 -15.03 33.09
N HIS A 366 4.53 -13.88 33.77
CA HIS A 366 4.15 -13.75 35.18
C HIS A 366 2.64 -13.47 35.33
N ILE A 367 2.09 -12.68 34.41
CA ILE A 367 0.67 -12.35 34.26
C ILE A 367 0.17 -13.14 33.05
N PRO A 368 -0.70 -14.15 33.23
CA PRO A 368 -1.12 -15.01 32.14
C PRO A 368 -2.13 -14.29 31.23
N ASP A 369 -1.64 -13.56 30.23
CA ASP A 369 -2.47 -12.84 29.25
C ASP A 369 -1.97 -12.98 27.79
N GLY A 370 -0.91 -13.76 27.57
CA GLY A 370 -0.33 -14.01 26.27
C GLY A 370 0.60 -12.89 25.77
N ALA A 371 0.87 -11.88 26.60
CA ALA A 371 1.54 -10.65 26.19
C ALA A 371 2.62 -10.18 27.19
N TYR A 372 3.48 -9.29 26.71
CA TYR A 372 4.48 -8.62 27.54
C TYR A 372 4.78 -7.23 26.97
N TYR A 373 5.46 -6.39 27.75
CA TYR A 373 5.80 -5.03 27.38
C TYR A 373 7.31 -4.89 27.15
N LEU A 374 7.69 -4.29 26.02
CA LEU A 374 9.06 -4.02 25.65
C LEU A 374 9.31 -2.52 25.62
N PRO A 375 10.04 -1.94 26.61
CA PRO A 375 10.38 -0.53 26.63
C PRO A 375 11.05 -0.04 25.35
N PHE A 376 10.79 1.20 24.96
CA PHE A 376 11.30 1.75 23.70
C PHE A 376 12.83 1.81 23.65
N ASP A 377 13.48 2.17 24.75
CA ASP A 377 14.93 2.18 24.89
C ASP A 377 15.52 0.77 24.80
N ALA A 378 14.87 -0.22 25.41
CA ALA A 378 15.22 -1.63 25.28
C ALA A 378 15.05 -2.12 23.83
N ALA A 379 13.97 -1.73 23.15
CA ALA A 379 13.72 -2.06 21.76
C ALA A 379 14.81 -1.52 20.81
N VAL A 380 15.26 -0.28 21.06
CA VAL A 380 16.36 0.36 20.34
C VAL A 380 17.70 -0.32 20.66
N ALA A 381 17.98 -0.59 21.94
CA ALA A 381 19.19 -1.28 22.37
C ALA A 381 19.29 -2.67 21.72
N LEU A 382 18.18 -3.39 21.58
CA LEU A 382 18.16 -4.72 20.97
C LEU A 382 18.20 -4.68 19.43
N LYS A 383 18.14 -3.51 18.80
CA LYS A 383 18.04 -3.32 17.35
C LYS A 383 16.92 -4.16 16.74
N LEU A 384 15.72 -4.04 17.29
CA LEU A 384 14.58 -4.85 16.87
C LEU A 384 14.34 -4.74 15.35
N ARG A 385 14.07 -5.89 14.75
CA ARG A 385 13.73 -6.02 13.33
C ARG A 385 12.21 -6.07 13.23
N ILE A 386 11.59 -5.00 12.74
CA ILE A 386 10.15 -4.84 12.70
C ILE A 386 9.68 -4.91 11.25
N ASN A 387 8.95 -5.96 10.91
CA ASN A 387 8.34 -6.14 9.60
C ASN A 387 6.92 -5.61 9.65
N TYR A 388 6.56 -4.81 8.65
CA TYR A 388 5.22 -4.25 8.49
C TYR A 388 4.68 -4.67 7.13
N SER A 389 3.37 -4.82 6.96
CA SER A 389 2.75 -5.08 5.64
C SER A 389 1.57 -4.14 5.46
N PHE A 390 1.51 -3.48 4.30
CA PHE A 390 0.44 -2.54 4.00
C PHE A 390 -0.71 -3.21 3.27
N ASN A 391 -1.85 -3.28 3.94
CA ASN A 391 -3.13 -3.68 3.37
C ASN A 391 -4.13 -2.51 3.59
N THR A 392 -5.03 -2.25 2.64
CA THR A 392 -6.13 -1.28 2.83
C THR A 392 -7.41 -2.01 3.21
N PHE A 393 -8.07 -1.58 4.27
CA PHE A 393 -9.28 -2.24 4.82
C PHE A 393 -10.58 -1.54 4.45
N GLU A 394 -10.56 -0.67 3.44
CA GLU A 394 -11.70 0.21 3.14
C GLU A 394 -12.77 -0.47 2.30
N THR A 395 -12.40 -1.49 1.53
CA THR A 395 -13.30 -2.22 0.64
C THR A 395 -12.92 -3.69 0.61
N VAL A 396 -13.92 -4.55 0.77
CA VAL A 396 -13.76 -6.00 0.59
C VAL A 396 -13.28 -6.28 -0.83
N TYR A 397 -12.21 -7.06 -0.94
CA TYR A 397 -11.70 -7.54 -2.21
C TYR A 397 -12.54 -8.64 -2.83
N GLU A 398 -12.74 -8.53 -4.14
CA GLU A 398 -13.51 -9.50 -4.94
C GLU A 398 -12.65 -9.95 -6.14
N PRO A 399 -12.00 -11.13 -6.07
CA PRO A 399 -11.28 -11.67 -7.22
C PRO A 399 -12.27 -12.12 -8.30
N PHE A 400 -11.84 -12.17 -9.56
CA PHE A 400 -12.71 -12.58 -10.67
C PHE A 400 -12.00 -13.24 -11.86
N LEU A 401 -10.67 -13.21 -11.94
CA LEU A 401 -9.91 -13.89 -12.98
C LEU A 401 -8.88 -14.83 -12.33
N PHE A 402 -8.87 -16.07 -12.75
CA PHE A 402 -8.06 -17.12 -12.13
C PHE A 402 -7.29 -17.91 -13.18
N ALA A 403 -6.08 -18.33 -12.80
CA ALA A 403 -5.34 -19.39 -13.48
C ALA A 403 -5.41 -20.65 -12.62
N SER A 404 -5.90 -21.74 -13.19
CA SER A 404 -6.00 -23.04 -12.53
C SER A 404 -5.17 -24.07 -13.27
N PHE A 405 -4.32 -24.82 -12.57
CA PHE A 405 -3.41 -25.78 -13.21
C PHE A 405 -3.11 -26.99 -12.34
N THR A 406 -2.77 -28.11 -12.97
CA THR A 406 -2.28 -29.32 -12.30
C THR A 406 -0.93 -29.71 -12.88
N LEU A 407 0.05 -29.85 -11.99
CA LEU A 407 1.43 -30.14 -12.33
C LEU A 407 1.94 -31.28 -11.46
N SER A 408 2.66 -32.24 -12.05
CA SER A 408 3.41 -33.22 -11.28
C SER A 408 4.91 -33.02 -11.48
N HIS A 409 5.63 -32.92 -10.37
CA HIS A 409 7.09 -33.00 -10.29
C HIS A 409 7.43 -33.57 -8.90
N PRO A 410 8.41 -34.49 -8.76
CA PRO A 410 8.74 -35.11 -7.47
C PRO A 410 9.41 -34.14 -6.47
N ASN A 411 9.95 -33.02 -6.96
CA ASN A 411 10.55 -31.97 -6.14
C ASN A 411 10.11 -30.58 -6.61
N ARG A 412 9.17 -29.96 -5.91
CA ARG A 412 8.63 -28.65 -6.30
C ARG A 412 9.59 -27.47 -6.15
N GLU A 413 10.70 -27.60 -5.40
CA GLU A 413 11.72 -26.54 -5.28
C GLU A 413 12.52 -26.34 -6.56
N THR A 414 12.61 -27.38 -7.39
CA THR A 414 13.38 -27.33 -8.64
C THR A 414 12.56 -26.85 -9.82
N CYS A 415 11.27 -26.56 -9.62
CA CYS A 415 10.34 -26.27 -10.70
C CYS A 415 9.54 -24.98 -10.39
N LEU A 416 9.89 -23.89 -11.09
CA LEU A 416 9.27 -22.58 -10.92
C LEU A 416 8.07 -22.44 -11.84
N ILE A 417 6.97 -21.89 -11.31
CA ILE A 417 5.73 -21.66 -12.06
C ILE A 417 5.41 -20.18 -12.11
N SER A 418 5.28 -19.66 -13.32
CA SER A 418 4.95 -18.27 -13.60
C SER A 418 3.70 -18.20 -14.49
N ILE A 419 2.71 -17.41 -14.11
CA ILE A 419 1.57 -17.03 -14.94
C ILE A 419 1.83 -15.62 -15.46
N GLY A 420 1.71 -15.36 -16.76
CA GLY A 420 1.92 -14.03 -17.33
C GLY A 420 0.90 -13.66 -18.38
N VAL A 421 0.90 -12.39 -18.77
CA VAL A 421 0.07 -11.83 -19.85
C VAL A 421 0.95 -11.03 -20.81
N GLY A 422 0.71 -11.18 -22.12
CA GLY A 422 1.53 -10.56 -23.17
C GLY A 422 2.53 -11.53 -23.80
N GLU A 423 3.56 -10.97 -24.45
CA GLU A 423 4.63 -11.74 -25.09
C GLU A 423 5.48 -12.47 -24.03
N PRO A 424 5.63 -13.81 -24.04
CA PRO A 424 6.35 -14.53 -22.99
C PRO A 424 7.81 -14.10 -22.78
N GLU A 425 8.47 -13.63 -23.83
CA GLU A 425 9.83 -13.12 -23.84
C GLU A 425 9.93 -11.72 -23.21
N HIS A 426 8.85 -10.94 -23.32
CA HIS A 426 8.72 -9.56 -22.82
C HIS A 426 7.33 -9.35 -22.20
N PRO A 427 7.02 -10.07 -21.11
CA PRO A 427 5.65 -10.13 -20.60
C PRO A 427 5.24 -8.77 -20.06
N LEU A 428 4.00 -8.39 -20.31
CA LEU A 428 3.44 -7.17 -19.72
C LEU A 428 3.38 -7.34 -18.21
N MET A 429 2.87 -8.48 -17.74
CA MET A 429 2.84 -8.82 -16.31
C MET A 429 3.16 -10.29 -16.08
N VAL A 430 3.76 -10.60 -14.92
CA VAL A 430 4.03 -11.98 -14.48
C VAL A 430 3.78 -12.12 -12.98
N LYS A 431 3.05 -13.17 -12.59
CA LYS A 431 2.81 -13.60 -11.21
C LYS A 431 3.39 -15.00 -11.01
N ARG A 432 4.11 -15.21 -9.92
CA ARG A 432 4.74 -16.51 -9.61
C ARG A 432 4.06 -17.19 -8.44
N LEU A 433 3.96 -18.52 -8.51
CA LEU A 433 3.39 -19.34 -7.45
C LEU A 433 4.31 -19.35 -6.22
N GLN A 434 5.61 -19.56 -6.40
CA GLN A 434 6.55 -19.73 -5.29
C GLN A 434 7.17 -18.42 -4.82
N SER A 435 7.61 -18.35 -3.56
CA SER A 435 8.45 -17.26 -3.07
C SER A 435 9.90 -17.46 -3.55
N ILE A 436 10.53 -16.41 -4.07
CA ILE A 436 11.89 -16.49 -4.62
C ILE A 436 12.88 -16.01 -3.56
N SER A 437 13.87 -16.84 -3.26
CA SER A 437 15.22 -16.36 -2.94
C SER A 437 16.13 -16.63 -4.14
N ASP A 438 16.76 -15.55 -4.62
CA ASP A 438 17.80 -15.42 -5.65
C ASP A 438 17.78 -16.38 -6.87
N ILE A 439 17.42 -15.84 -8.04
CA ILE A 439 17.51 -16.52 -9.34
C ILE A 439 18.95 -16.50 -9.88
N ALA A 440 19.85 -15.67 -9.33
CA ALA A 440 21.19 -15.48 -9.89
C ALA A 440 22.17 -16.64 -9.64
N ASN A 441 21.92 -17.49 -8.63
CA ASN A 441 22.92 -18.44 -8.11
C ASN A 441 22.42 -19.89 -7.93
N ASP A 442 21.38 -20.34 -8.64
CA ASP A 442 20.75 -21.65 -8.40
C ASP A 442 20.21 -21.84 -6.95
N ASP A 443 19.95 -20.75 -6.22
CA ASP A 443 19.52 -20.76 -4.82
C ASP A 443 18.04 -21.26 -4.68
N PRO A 444 17.65 -21.81 -3.52
CA PRO A 444 16.42 -22.57 -3.41
C PRO A 444 15.20 -21.65 -3.55
N VAL A 445 14.20 -22.14 -4.28
CA VAL A 445 12.87 -21.54 -4.27
C VAL A 445 12.21 -21.95 -2.95
N LEU A 446 11.64 -21.00 -2.22
CA LEU A 446 10.82 -21.31 -1.06
C LEU A 446 9.48 -21.86 -1.58
N ALA A 447 9.45 -23.17 -1.77
CA ALA A 447 8.31 -23.95 -2.26
C ALA A 447 7.91 -25.04 -1.25
N GLY A 448 7.95 -24.76 0.05
CA GLY A 448 7.50 -25.72 1.05
C GLY A 448 8.36 -27.00 1.17
N GLY A 449 9.63 -26.97 0.75
CA GLY A 449 10.53 -28.13 0.86
C GLY A 449 10.59 -29.03 -0.38
N PRO A 450 11.56 -29.99 -0.44
CA PRO A 450 11.83 -30.86 -1.58
C PRO A 450 10.81 -32.00 -1.72
N ASN A 451 9.54 -31.64 -1.77
CA ASN A 451 8.39 -32.54 -1.80
C ASN A 451 7.70 -32.48 -3.16
N PRO A 452 6.87 -33.47 -3.53
CA PRO A 452 6.12 -33.41 -4.78
C PRO A 452 5.10 -32.26 -4.80
N PHE A 453 4.74 -31.78 -5.99
CA PHE A 453 3.49 -31.02 -6.17
C PHE A 453 2.28 -31.91 -5.84
N PRO A 454 1.15 -31.32 -5.41
CA PRO A 454 -0.05 -32.09 -5.16
C PRO A 454 -0.61 -32.66 -6.47
N ASN A 455 -1.37 -33.75 -6.35
CA ASN A 455 -2.17 -34.28 -7.47
C ASN A 455 -3.53 -33.55 -7.62
N THR A 456 -3.70 -32.41 -6.95
CA THR A 456 -4.90 -31.56 -7.03
C THR A 456 -4.58 -30.29 -7.81
N LYS A 457 -5.62 -29.57 -8.25
CA LYS A 457 -5.42 -28.28 -8.90
C LYS A 457 -4.86 -27.27 -7.90
N MET A 458 -3.94 -26.45 -8.38
CA MET A 458 -3.52 -25.21 -7.75
C MET A 458 -4.21 -24.06 -8.48
N VAL A 459 -4.67 -23.07 -7.72
CA VAL A 459 -5.43 -21.94 -8.25
C VAL A 459 -4.74 -20.66 -7.84
N MET A 460 -4.55 -19.76 -8.80
CA MET A 460 -4.00 -18.44 -8.57
C MET A 460 -4.99 -17.40 -9.06
N ASP A 461 -5.39 -16.53 -8.16
CA ASP A 461 -5.99 -15.25 -8.52
C ASP A 461 -5.01 -14.45 -9.39
N ILE A 462 -5.44 -14.04 -10.57
CA ILE A 462 -4.70 -13.20 -11.52
C ILE A 462 -5.57 -12.03 -11.99
N SER A 463 -6.52 -11.63 -11.15
CA SER A 463 -7.49 -10.57 -11.41
C SER A 463 -6.83 -9.25 -11.82
N GLU A 464 -5.60 -8.99 -11.37
CA GLU A 464 -4.77 -7.88 -11.86
C GLU A 464 -4.50 -7.89 -13.38
N PHE A 465 -4.59 -9.03 -14.08
CA PHE A 465 -4.31 -9.19 -15.51
C PHE A 465 -5.44 -8.65 -16.39
N ALA A 466 -6.62 -8.43 -15.80
CA ALA A 466 -7.84 -8.00 -16.49
C ALA A 466 -7.68 -6.80 -17.45
N PRO A 467 -6.88 -5.75 -17.16
CA PRO A 467 -6.70 -4.64 -18.10
C PRO A 467 -6.00 -5.01 -19.41
N TYR A 468 -5.28 -6.13 -19.45
CA TYR A 468 -4.41 -6.51 -20.57
C TYR A 468 -4.96 -7.65 -21.43
N ILE A 469 -5.85 -8.48 -20.88
CA ILE A 469 -6.34 -9.71 -21.54
C ILE A 469 -7.20 -9.46 -22.77
N ALA A 470 -7.72 -8.25 -22.97
CA ALA A 470 -8.48 -7.89 -24.16
C ALA A 470 -7.61 -7.82 -25.42
N THR A 471 -6.32 -7.53 -25.27
CA THR A 471 -5.37 -7.37 -26.39
C THR A 471 -4.16 -8.31 -26.29
N ASN A 472 -4.04 -9.06 -25.20
CA ASN A 472 -2.92 -9.94 -24.93
C ASN A 472 -3.40 -11.30 -24.43
N ASP A 473 -2.57 -12.31 -24.68
CA ASP A 473 -2.84 -13.69 -24.28
C ASP A 473 -2.21 -14.00 -22.92
N ILE A 474 -2.82 -14.93 -22.18
CA ILE A 474 -2.28 -15.44 -20.91
C ILE A 474 -1.42 -16.67 -21.18
N PHE A 475 -0.32 -16.78 -20.46
CA PHE A 475 0.53 -17.96 -20.50
C PHE A 475 0.90 -18.47 -19.10
N ILE A 476 1.19 -19.78 -19.03
CA ILE A 476 1.92 -20.40 -17.92
C ILE A 476 3.32 -20.79 -18.44
N ARG A 477 4.36 -20.37 -17.72
CA ARG A 477 5.74 -20.79 -17.92
C ARG A 477 6.16 -21.71 -16.79
N ILE A 478 6.73 -22.84 -17.17
CA ILE A 478 7.31 -23.84 -16.28
C ILE A 478 8.82 -23.82 -16.50
N ASP A 479 9.58 -23.41 -15.49
CA ASP A 479 11.04 -23.47 -15.51
C ASP A 479 11.49 -24.67 -14.64
N ASN A 480 11.84 -25.79 -15.27
CA ASN A 480 12.34 -26.99 -14.59
C ASN A 480 13.85 -26.92 -14.44
N ARG A 481 14.33 -26.24 -13.39
CA ARG A 481 15.69 -25.70 -13.31
C ARG A 481 16.75 -26.72 -12.91
N LEU A 482 16.41 -27.69 -12.04
CA LEU A 482 17.38 -28.57 -11.39
C LEU A 482 16.94 -30.04 -11.41
N GLY A 483 17.92 -30.96 -11.26
CA GLY A 483 17.67 -32.40 -11.17
C GLY A 483 17.72 -33.14 -12.53
N ALA A 484 17.13 -34.33 -12.55
CA ALA A 484 17.00 -35.20 -13.74
C ALA A 484 15.53 -35.53 -14.07
N GLU A 485 14.60 -34.95 -13.32
CA GLU A 485 13.18 -35.28 -13.35
C GLU A 485 12.42 -34.42 -14.36
N THR A 486 11.34 -34.97 -14.90
CA THR A 486 10.50 -34.28 -15.89
C THR A 486 9.27 -33.69 -15.20
N ALA A 487 8.98 -32.42 -15.47
CA ALA A 487 7.73 -31.81 -15.03
C ALA A 487 6.62 -32.13 -16.03
N MET A 488 5.41 -32.42 -15.53
CA MET A 488 4.24 -32.70 -16.37
C MET A 488 3.09 -31.77 -16.03
N LEU A 489 2.69 -30.93 -16.99
CA LEU A 489 1.48 -30.14 -16.94
C LEU A 489 0.32 -30.99 -17.45
N SER A 490 -0.64 -31.31 -16.58
CA SER A 490 -1.80 -32.16 -16.91
C SER A 490 -3.12 -31.38 -17.01
N PHE A 491 -3.13 -30.13 -16.57
CA PHE A 491 -4.28 -29.23 -16.69
C PHE A 491 -3.79 -27.77 -16.62
N PHE A 492 -4.37 -26.89 -17.44
CA PHE A 492 -4.24 -25.44 -17.34
C PHE A 492 -5.48 -24.77 -17.91
N SER A 493 -6.09 -23.85 -17.17
CA SER A 493 -7.22 -23.05 -17.60
C SER A 493 -7.14 -21.62 -17.09
N VAL A 494 -7.86 -20.72 -17.76
CA VAL A 494 -8.21 -19.38 -17.30
C VAL A 494 -9.72 -19.36 -17.01
N GLU A 495 -10.09 -18.98 -15.79
CA GLU A 495 -11.48 -18.92 -15.32
C GLU A 495 -11.87 -17.46 -15.06
N LEU A 496 -12.97 -17.00 -15.65
CA LEU A 496 -13.55 -15.66 -15.47
C LEU A 496 -14.90 -15.77 -14.74
N TYR A 497 -15.10 -14.96 -13.71
CA TYR A 497 -16.33 -14.91 -12.90
C TYR A 497 -16.97 -13.53 -12.98
N ASP A 498 -18.30 -13.48 -13.01
CA ASP A 498 -19.05 -12.22 -12.82
C ASP A 498 -19.03 -11.81 -11.35
N ASP A 499 -19.35 -12.77 -10.48
CA ASP A 499 -19.23 -12.69 -9.02
C ASP A 499 -18.62 -14.01 -8.55
N TYR A 500 -17.50 -13.95 -7.83
CA TYR A 500 -16.73 -15.16 -7.53
C TYR A 500 -17.39 -16.08 -6.49
N SER A 501 -17.32 -17.38 -6.76
CA SER A 501 -17.72 -18.45 -5.85
C SER A 501 -16.61 -19.51 -5.80
N LEU A 502 -16.62 -20.33 -4.74
CA LEU A 502 -15.65 -21.42 -4.60
C LEU A 502 -15.88 -22.56 -5.61
N ASP A 503 -17.06 -22.64 -6.24
CA ASP A 503 -17.37 -23.69 -7.21
C ASP A 503 -16.96 -23.26 -8.63
N PRO A 504 -15.99 -23.94 -9.26
CA PRO A 504 -15.56 -23.60 -10.62
C PRO A 504 -16.68 -23.75 -11.67
N ALA A 505 -17.76 -24.47 -11.37
CA ALA A 505 -18.92 -24.54 -12.26
C ALA A 505 -19.67 -23.20 -12.39
N ASP A 506 -19.47 -22.26 -11.47
CA ASP A 506 -20.08 -20.93 -11.48
C ASP A 506 -19.29 -19.90 -12.31
N ALA A 507 -18.14 -20.29 -12.88
CA ALA A 507 -17.39 -19.41 -13.77
C ALA A 507 -18.23 -19.03 -14.99
N ALA A 508 -18.29 -17.73 -15.29
CA ALA A 508 -18.99 -17.20 -16.46
C ALA A 508 -18.35 -17.71 -17.76
N GLN A 509 -17.01 -17.79 -17.77
CA GLN A 509 -16.24 -18.36 -18.89
C GLN A 509 -15.04 -19.14 -18.36
N ILE A 510 -14.74 -20.26 -19.02
CA ILE A 510 -13.53 -21.05 -18.78
C ILE A 510 -12.86 -21.28 -20.12
N LEU A 511 -11.59 -20.91 -20.23
CA LEU A 511 -10.74 -21.23 -21.36
C LEU A 511 -9.72 -22.28 -20.94
N ASP A 512 -9.80 -23.47 -21.52
CA ASP A 512 -8.86 -24.55 -21.27
C ASP A 512 -7.70 -24.51 -22.27
N PHE A 513 -6.49 -24.77 -21.79
CA PHE A 513 -5.35 -25.00 -22.66
C PHE A 513 -5.52 -26.35 -23.40
N PRO A 514 -5.43 -26.39 -24.74
CA PRO A 514 -5.60 -27.61 -25.49
C PRO A 514 -4.35 -28.50 -25.37
N LEU A 515 -4.35 -29.41 -24.39
CA LEU A 515 -3.29 -30.40 -24.23
C LEU A 515 -3.29 -31.41 -25.39
N GLU A 516 -2.12 -31.63 -25.99
CA GLU A 516 -1.89 -32.74 -26.92
C GLU A 516 -1.75 -34.06 -26.12
N GLY A 517 -2.89 -34.68 -25.77
CA GLY A 517 -2.93 -35.91 -24.95
C GLY A 517 -3.30 -35.64 -23.49
N SER A 518 -2.78 -36.43 -22.55
CA SER A 518 -3.10 -36.30 -21.12
C SER A 518 -2.21 -35.31 -20.36
N SER A 519 -1.08 -34.90 -20.94
CA SER A 519 -0.11 -34.00 -20.29
C SER A 519 0.93 -33.47 -21.27
N ALA A 520 1.45 -32.27 -21.01
CA ALA A 520 2.63 -31.74 -21.66
C ALA A 520 3.86 -31.84 -20.73
N THR A 521 5.01 -32.22 -21.29
CA THR A 521 6.25 -32.42 -20.54
C THR A 521 7.20 -31.23 -20.68
N VAL A 522 7.98 -30.98 -19.62
CA VAL A 522 9.13 -30.06 -19.60
C VAL A 522 10.32 -30.84 -19.03
N ALA A 523 11.33 -31.08 -19.87
CA ALA A 523 12.47 -31.89 -19.48
C ALA A 523 13.30 -31.19 -18.40
N ALA A 524 14.16 -31.95 -17.72
CA ALA A 524 15.08 -31.40 -16.72
C ALA A 524 15.99 -30.34 -17.35
N ARG A 525 16.16 -29.20 -16.66
CA ARG A 525 16.94 -28.02 -17.09
C ARG A 525 16.40 -27.32 -18.34
N GLU A 526 15.11 -27.48 -18.62
CA GLU A 526 14.42 -26.75 -19.68
C GLU A 526 13.33 -25.85 -19.10
N ASN A 527 12.93 -24.85 -19.90
CA ASN A 527 11.71 -24.10 -19.67
C ASN A 527 10.75 -24.28 -20.84
N ARG A 528 9.46 -24.15 -20.57
CA ARG A 528 8.43 -24.19 -21.62
C ARG A 528 7.25 -23.29 -21.24
N THR A 529 6.71 -22.63 -22.25
CA THR A 529 5.53 -21.77 -22.12
C THR A 529 4.32 -22.41 -22.81
N PHE A 530 3.17 -22.31 -22.16
CA PHE A 530 1.87 -22.76 -22.66
C PHE A 530 0.89 -21.58 -22.61
N LEU A 531 0.24 -21.29 -23.73
CA LEU A 531 -0.52 -20.05 -23.93
C LEU A 531 -1.99 -20.34 -24.24
N ILE A 532 -2.89 -19.55 -23.64
CA ILE A 532 -4.33 -19.53 -23.88
C ILE A 532 -4.68 -18.19 -24.54
N SER A 533 -5.41 -18.22 -25.65
CA SER A 533 -5.67 -17.01 -26.45
C SER A 533 -6.84 -16.17 -25.90
N THR A 534 -6.61 -15.50 -24.77
CA THR A 534 -7.62 -14.64 -24.14
C THR A 534 -8.03 -13.45 -24.99
N SER A 535 -7.12 -12.88 -25.78
CA SER A 535 -7.41 -11.74 -26.66
C SER A 535 -8.44 -12.04 -27.75
N ARG A 536 -8.62 -13.32 -28.09
CA ARG A 536 -9.52 -13.79 -29.14
C ARG A 536 -10.74 -14.54 -28.62
N ASP A 537 -10.54 -15.34 -27.58
CA ASP A 537 -11.50 -16.36 -27.18
C ASP A 537 -12.35 -15.95 -25.94
N LEU A 538 -11.96 -14.89 -25.21
CA LEU A 538 -12.82 -14.31 -24.17
C LEU A 538 -13.85 -13.36 -24.79
N GLU A 539 -15.12 -13.49 -24.41
CA GLU A 539 -16.15 -12.53 -24.82
C GLU A 539 -15.90 -11.17 -24.14
N GLN A 540 -15.46 -10.19 -24.94
CA GLN A 540 -15.00 -8.88 -24.45
C GLN A 540 -16.13 -7.99 -23.91
N ASP A 541 -17.37 -8.20 -24.37
CA ASP A 541 -18.56 -7.45 -23.92
C ASP A 541 -19.01 -7.84 -22.50
N SER A 542 -18.56 -8.99 -22.00
CA SER A 542 -18.78 -9.49 -20.63
C SER A 542 -17.64 -9.16 -19.67
N LEU A 543 -16.55 -8.54 -20.13
CA LEU A 543 -15.56 -7.99 -19.22
C LEU A 543 -16.25 -6.88 -18.42
N PRO A 544 -16.39 -6.99 -17.09
CA PRO A 544 -16.72 -5.83 -16.29
C PRO A 544 -15.59 -4.84 -16.58
N LEU A 545 -15.86 -3.80 -17.37
CA LEU A 545 -14.91 -2.72 -17.63
C LEU A 545 -14.40 -2.25 -16.27
N LEU A 546 -13.19 -2.67 -15.91
CA LEU A 546 -12.42 -2.11 -14.81
C LEU A 546 -13.16 -2.10 -13.46
N ARG A 547 -13.65 -3.25 -12.94
CA ARG A 547 -13.81 -3.36 -11.48
C ARG A 547 -12.40 -3.12 -10.92
N THR A 548 -12.18 -1.99 -10.26
CA THR A 548 -10.86 -1.60 -9.75
C THR A 548 -10.40 -2.65 -8.75
N GLN A 549 -9.42 -3.43 -9.17
CA GLN A 549 -8.79 -4.58 -8.53
C GLN A 549 -8.08 -4.30 -7.20
N SER A 550 -7.89 -3.04 -6.84
CA SER A 550 -6.82 -2.75 -5.92
C SER A 550 -7.34 -2.72 -4.48
N ARG A 551 -6.82 -3.63 -3.64
CA ARG A 551 -6.62 -3.41 -2.18
C ARG A 551 -5.58 -2.29 -1.91
N SER A 552 -5.60 -1.24 -2.73
CA SER A 552 -4.96 0.04 -2.54
C SER A 552 -5.45 1.04 -3.56
N ARG A 553 -6.26 1.97 -3.09
CA ARG A 553 -5.90 3.39 -3.00
C ARG A 553 -7.18 4.16 -2.72
N SER A 554 -7.40 4.41 -1.45
CA SER A 554 -8.20 5.55 -1.04
C SER A 554 -7.30 6.74 -0.84
N SER A 555 -7.79 7.91 -1.22
CA SER A 555 -7.14 9.19 -0.97
C SER A 555 -7.16 9.60 0.51
N SER A 556 -7.71 8.80 1.44
CA SER A 556 -7.83 9.18 2.85
C SER A 556 -6.66 8.82 3.77
N GLN A 557 -5.75 7.92 3.37
CA GLN A 557 -4.53 7.61 4.14
C GLN A 557 -3.32 7.51 3.20
N SER A 558 -2.49 8.55 3.19
CA SER A 558 -1.19 8.51 2.54
C SER A 558 -0.31 7.52 3.30
N LEU A 559 -0.08 6.32 2.74
CA LEU A 559 0.99 5.46 3.23
C LEU A 559 2.32 6.22 3.14
N PRO A 560 3.24 6.04 4.10
CA PRO A 560 4.52 6.73 4.07
C PRO A 560 5.30 6.39 2.81
N ALA A 561 6.07 7.37 2.30
CA ALA A 561 7.06 7.09 1.28
C ALA A 561 8.01 6.00 1.78
N GLN A 562 8.27 5.03 0.91
CA GLN A 562 9.15 3.90 1.18
C GLN A 562 10.33 3.94 0.23
N ARG A 563 11.51 3.58 0.73
CA ARG A 563 12.70 3.33 -0.10
C ARG A 563 13.19 1.90 0.04
N PRO A 564 13.93 1.37 -0.94
CA PRO A 564 14.69 0.13 -0.76
C PRO A 564 15.68 0.25 0.41
N LEU A 565 16.01 -0.89 1.02
CA LEU A 565 17.14 -0.95 1.95
C LEU A 565 18.45 -0.61 1.22
N THR A 566 19.34 0.13 1.87
CA THR A 566 20.68 0.43 1.33
C THR A 566 21.58 -0.81 1.41
N GLU A 567 22.67 -0.82 0.64
CA GLU A 567 23.64 -1.92 0.73
C GLU A 567 24.23 -2.05 2.14
N GLU A 568 24.48 -0.92 2.81
CA GLU A 568 24.96 -0.91 4.20
C GLU A 568 23.96 -1.54 5.16
N GLU A 569 22.67 -1.16 5.08
CA GLU A 569 21.60 -1.75 5.90
C GLU A 569 21.49 -3.27 5.67
N ILE A 570 21.58 -3.72 4.42
CA ILE A 570 21.53 -5.15 4.07
C ILE A 570 22.73 -5.89 4.69
N GLN A 571 23.95 -5.37 4.51
CA GLN A 571 25.16 -6.02 5.03
C GLN A 571 25.19 -6.02 6.57
N ASP A 572 24.69 -4.98 7.23
CA ASP A 572 24.57 -4.91 8.69
C ASP A 572 23.60 -5.96 9.22
N ILE A 573 22.44 -6.14 8.55
CA ILE A 573 21.50 -7.20 8.91
C ILE A 573 22.15 -8.57 8.72
N LEU A 574 22.82 -8.82 7.60
CA LEU A 574 23.48 -10.09 7.31
C LEU A 574 24.63 -10.39 8.27
N ALA A 575 25.41 -9.39 8.67
CA ALA A 575 26.50 -9.54 9.64
C ALA A 575 26.00 -9.96 11.04
N LEU A 576 24.77 -9.56 11.37
CA LEU A 576 24.07 -9.97 12.60
C LEU A 576 23.28 -11.29 12.43
N GLN A 577 23.41 -11.99 11.31
CA GLN A 577 22.88 -13.34 11.17
C GLN A 577 24.03 -14.33 11.38
N ALA A 578 23.93 -15.20 12.40
CA ALA A 578 24.94 -16.25 12.57
C ALA A 578 25.04 -17.12 11.29
N PRO A 579 26.26 -17.44 10.80
CA PRO A 579 26.51 -18.10 9.51
C PRO A 579 25.98 -19.55 9.37
N ALA A 580 25.18 -20.04 10.32
CA ALA A 580 24.68 -21.41 10.40
C ALA A 580 23.14 -21.53 10.34
N SER A 581 22.39 -20.47 10.05
CA SER A 581 20.93 -20.45 10.28
C SER A 581 20.07 -21.27 9.30
N ARG A 582 20.53 -21.62 8.09
CA ARG A 582 19.83 -22.61 7.24
C ARG A 582 20.08 -24.07 7.65
N SER A 583 21.07 -24.31 8.52
CA SER A 583 21.49 -25.64 9.01
C SER A 583 21.33 -25.75 10.53
N ARG A 584 20.31 -25.12 11.14
CA ARG A 584 19.96 -25.45 12.53
C ARG A 584 19.43 -26.88 12.58
N SER A 585 20.38 -27.76 12.83
CA SER A 585 20.27 -29.17 13.14
C SER A 585 19.52 -29.31 14.47
N GLN A 586 18.35 -29.93 14.43
CA GLN A 586 18.07 -31.21 15.10
C GLN A 586 18.20 -31.33 16.64
N SER A 587 18.62 -30.30 17.39
CA SER A 587 18.96 -30.49 18.81
C SER A 587 18.22 -29.63 19.83
N ASN A 588 17.36 -28.68 19.43
CA ASN A 588 16.56 -27.93 20.41
C ASN A 588 15.16 -27.53 19.86
N PRO A 589 14.16 -28.42 19.97
CA PRO A 589 12.78 -28.19 19.51
C PRO A 589 12.08 -27.01 20.21
N SER A 590 12.63 -26.51 21.33
CA SER A 590 12.11 -25.38 22.09
C SER A 590 12.60 -24.00 21.62
N SER A 591 13.38 -23.92 20.53
CA SER A 591 14.11 -22.69 20.15
C SER A 591 13.52 -21.90 18.98
N GLY A 592 12.19 -21.90 18.82
CA GLY A 592 11.44 -21.01 17.92
C GLY A 592 11.53 -21.35 16.42
N GLY A 593 10.55 -20.87 15.66
CA GLY A 593 10.34 -21.19 14.24
C GLY A 593 10.72 -20.09 13.25
N LEU A 594 11.48 -19.08 13.67
CA LEU A 594 11.84 -17.95 12.81
C LEU A 594 13.14 -18.23 12.08
N VAL A 595 13.07 -18.26 10.75
CA VAL A 595 14.24 -18.31 9.87
C VAL A 595 14.60 -16.87 9.49
N PRO A 596 15.87 -16.44 9.59
CA PRO A 596 16.26 -15.09 9.20
C PRO A 596 16.09 -14.87 7.69
N PRO A 597 15.83 -13.62 7.26
CA PRO A 597 15.65 -13.32 5.84
C PRO A 597 16.97 -13.50 5.08
N THR A 598 16.85 -14.02 3.86
CA THR A 598 17.94 -14.13 2.90
C THR A 598 18.34 -12.75 2.35
N GLU A 599 19.54 -12.63 1.79
CA GLU A 599 19.97 -11.41 1.10
C GLU A 599 19.00 -11.00 -0.01
N SER A 600 18.51 -11.95 -0.80
CA SER A 600 17.52 -11.68 -1.85
C SER A 600 16.18 -11.20 -1.29
N GLU A 601 15.73 -11.75 -0.16
CA GLU A 601 14.53 -11.24 0.53
C GLU A 601 14.75 -9.81 1.03
N LEU A 602 15.91 -9.51 1.62
CA LEU A 602 16.27 -8.16 2.08
C LEU A 602 16.34 -7.16 0.93
N ARG A 603 16.97 -7.53 -0.19
CA ARG A 603 17.01 -6.71 -1.41
C ARG A 603 15.63 -6.41 -1.96
N SER A 604 14.66 -7.28 -1.65
CA SER A 604 13.26 -7.13 -2.05
C SER A 604 12.40 -6.40 -1.02
N MET A 605 12.96 -5.97 0.11
CA MET A 605 12.25 -5.25 1.16
C MET A 605 12.47 -3.74 1.05
N ARG A 606 11.51 -3.01 1.60
CA ARG A 606 11.56 -1.56 1.73
C ARG A 606 11.56 -1.13 3.19
N THR A 607 12.08 0.06 3.46
CA THR A 607 12.03 0.70 4.77
C THR A 607 11.32 2.05 4.67
N ILE A 608 10.93 2.59 5.82
CA ILE A 608 10.33 3.92 5.97
C ILE A 608 11.39 4.80 6.63
N ASP A 609 11.62 5.98 6.04
CA ASP A 609 12.59 6.92 6.57
C ASP A 609 12.05 7.70 7.77
N VAL A 610 12.98 8.06 8.66
CA VAL A 610 12.71 8.93 9.80
C VAL A 610 12.18 10.27 9.28
N GLY A 611 11.17 10.81 9.97
CA GLY A 611 10.49 12.04 9.57
C GLY A 611 9.27 11.83 8.67
N ALA A 612 9.04 10.61 8.16
CA ALA A 612 7.81 10.30 7.43
C ALA A 612 6.60 10.37 8.39
N ARG A 613 5.71 11.34 8.16
CA ARG A 613 4.46 11.50 8.92
C ARG A 613 3.25 11.14 8.07
N PHE A 614 2.55 10.08 8.46
CA PHE A 614 1.42 9.49 7.75
C PHE A 614 0.21 9.22 8.65
N TYR A 615 0.36 9.37 9.97
CA TYR A 615 -0.77 9.42 10.88
C TYR A 615 -1.35 10.85 10.94
N PRO A 616 -2.67 11.04 10.73
CA PRO A 616 -3.27 12.37 10.79
C PRO A 616 -3.43 12.85 12.24
N GLY A 617 -2.73 13.92 12.60
CA GLY A 617 -2.87 14.59 13.90
C GLY A 617 -1.93 14.05 14.98
N THR A 618 -2.23 14.37 16.24
CA THR A 618 -1.43 13.94 17.38
C THR A 618 -1.59 12.45 17.63
N LEU A 619 -0.47 11.74 17.78
CA LEU A 619 -0.48 10.32 18.12
C LEU A 619 -1.18 10.07 19.46
N PRO A 620 -2.02 9.02 19.57
CA PRO A 620 -2.53 8.58 20.86
C PRO A 620 -1.40 8.26 21.82
N SER A 621 -1.59 8.53 23.12
CA SER A 621 -0.63 8.08 24.15
C SER A 621 -0.68 6.58 24.38
N GLU A 622 -1.72 5.90 23.90
CA GLU A 622 -1.89 4.46 24.03
C GLU A 622 -2.66 3.90 22.83
N VAL A 623 -2.20 2.78 22.30
CA VAL A 623 -2.86 1.98 21.28
C VAL A 623 -2.76 0.53 21.71
N ASP A 624 -3.88 -0.20 21.72
CA ASP A 624 -3.89 -1.64 21.98
C ASP A 624 -4.90 -2.35 21.08
N TRP A 625 -4.41 -2.95 19.99
CA TRP A 625 -5.25 -3.71 19.08
C TRP A 625 -5.62 -5.09 19.60
N SER A 626 -4.95 -5.62 20.62
CA SER A 626 -5.34 -6.92 21.22
C SER A 626 -6.72 -6.88 21.88
N GLN A 627 -7.19 -5.69 22.27
CA GLN A 627 -8.53 -5.47 22.84
C GLN A 627 -9.59 -5.14 21.79
N SER A 628 -9.20 -5.10 20.51
CA SER A 628 -10.10 -4.84 19.40
C SER A 628 -11.05 -6.02 19.18
N PRO A 629 -12.31 -5.80 18.77
CA PRO A 629 -13.18 -6.88 18.34
C PRO A 629 -12.66 -7.64 17.12
N TYR A 630 -11.66 -7.11 16.40
CA TYR A 630 -11.10 -7.74 15.20
C TYR A 630 -9.89 -8.64 15.48
N PHE A 631 -9.33 -8.62 16.70
CA PHE A 631 -8.15 -9.41 17.02
C PHE A 631 -8.55 -10.84 17.41
N PRO A 632 -7.88 -11.89 16.89
CA PRO A 632 -8.19 -13.27 17.26
C PRO A 632 -7.75 -13.59 18.70
N PRO A 633 -8.26 -14.67 19.31
CA PRO A 633 -7.83 -15.06 20.66
C PRO A 633 -6.35 -15.45 20.67
N ILE A 634 -5.69 -15.34 21.82
CA ILE A 634 -4.28 -15.74 21.97
C ILE A 634 -4.12 -17.21 21.59
N GLY A 635 -3.32 -17.45 20.55
CA GLY A 635 -3.09 -18.76 19.97
C GLY A 635 -1.82 -19.42 20.49
N ASN A 636 -1.78 -20.75 20.36
CA ASN A 636 -0.66 -21.59 20.76
C ASN A 636 -0.15 -22.41 19.57
N GLN A 637 1.10 -22.22 19.18
CA GLN A 637 1.75 -22.97 18.09
C GLN A 637 2.16 -24.41 18.49
N GLY A 638 2.02 -24.77 19.77
CA GLY A 638 2.48 -26.05 20.29
C GLY A 638 3.99 -26.24 20.04
N GLN A 639 4.36 -27.43 19.56
CA GLN A 639 5.77 -27.81 19.34
C GLN A 639 6.28 -27.54 17.92
N LYS A 640 5.42 -27.06 17.02
CA LYS A 640 5.78 -26.82 15.63
C LYS A 640 6.57 -25.52 15.50
N GLY A 641 7.55 -25.47 14.60
CA GLY A 641 8.32 -24.26 14.28
C GLY A 641 7.53 -23.20 13.51
N SER A 642 6.28 -22.90 13.88
CA SER A 642 5.38 -22.02 13.10
C SER A 642 5.14 -20.63 13.69
N CYS A 643 5.98 -20.14 14.60
CA CYS A 643 5.82 -18.81 15.24
C CYS A 643 5.66 -17.68 14.22
N ALA A 644 6.41 -17.72 13.11
CA ALA A 644 6.35 -16.73 12.05
C ALA A 644 5.00 -16.77 11.31
N ALA A 645 4.44 -17.97 11.12
CA ALA A 645 3.13 -18.15 10.49
C ALA A 645 1.98 -17.76 11.44
N PHE A 646 2.10 -18.01 12.74
CA PHE A 646 1.15 -17.47 13.73
C PHE A 646 1.16 -15.94 13.73
N THR A 647 2.35 -15.34 13.74
CA THR A 647 2.51 -13.88 13.69
C THR A 647 1.84 -13.30 12.44
N ASN A 648 2.18 -13.81 11.25
CA ASN A 648 1.76 -13.18 10.00
C ASN A 648 0.36 -13.61 9.54
N ALA A 649 0.03 -14.91 9.56
CA ALA A 649 -1.27 -15.38 9.12
C ALA A 649 -2.31 -15.31 10.24
N TYR A 650 -2.04 -15.96 11.38
CA TYR A 650 -3.05 -16.07 12.44
C TYR A 650 -3.37 -14.72 13.10
N TYR A 651 -2.39 -13.92 13.50
CA TYR A 651 -2.63 -12.64 14.14
C TYR A 651 -2.85 -11.50 13.13
N ILE A 652 -1.81 -11.14 12.37
CA ILE A 652 -1.83 -9.93 11.53
C ILE A 652 -2.86 -10.07 10.39
N HIS A 653 -2.82 -11.16 9.63
CA HIS A 653 -3.71 -11.33 8.47
C HIS A 653 -5.16 -11.52 8.90
N THR A 654 -5.45 -12.30 9.96
CA THR A 654 -6.81 -12.38 10.51
C THR A 654 -7.32 -11.02 10.98
N PHE A 655 -6.52 -10.26 11.73
CA PHE A 655 -6.92 -8.92 12.20
C PHE A 655 -7.28 -8.00 11.03
N ASN A 656 -6.47 -8.06 9.97
CA ASN A 656 -6.64 -7.31 8.74
C ASN A 656 -7.95 -7.70 8.01
N GLU A 657 -8.17 -8.98 7.74
CA GLU A 657 -9.39 -9.46 7.08
C GLU A 657 -10.64 -9.21 7.95
N ALA A 658 -10.53 -9.38 9.27
CA ALA A 658 -11.63 -9.11 10.18
C ALA A 658 -12.05 -7.64 10.15
N ARG A 659 -11.10 -6.70 10.05
CA ARG A 659 -11.41 -5.28 9.86
C ARG A 659 -12.05 -4.99 8.51
N GLU A 660 -11.50 -5.56 7.44
CA GLU A 660 -12.00 -5.37 6.07
C GLU A 660 -13.46 -5.85 5.92
N HIS A 661 -13.77 -7.00 6.50
CA HIS A 661 -15.10 -7.61 6.44
C HIS A 661 -16.03 -7.23 7.60
N GLY A 662 -15.54 -6.50 8.61
CA GLY A 662 -16.29 -6.18 9.82
C GLY A 662 -16.63 -7.39 10.70
N TRP A 663 -15.77 -8.42 10.71
CA TRP A 663 -15.95 -9.62 11.52
C TRP A 663 -15.63 -9.36 13.00
N ASP A 664 -16.64 -9.50 13.84
CA ASP A 664 -16.48 -9.45 15.30
C ASP A 664 -15.99 -10.81 15.83
N LEU A 665 -14.75 -10.84 16.32
CA LEU A 665 -14.05 -11.96 16.95
C LEU A 665 -14.03 -11.85 18.48
N SER A 666 -14.67 -10.86 19.10
CA SER A 666 -14.62 -10.65 20.57
C SER A 666 -15.15 -11.83 21.40
N GLY A 667 -15.96 -12.71 20.81
CA GLY A 667 -16.44 -13.95 21.43
C GLY A 667 -15.62 -15.20 21.10
N ALA A 668 -14.58 -15.08 20.28
CA ALA A 668 -13.70 -16.19 19.94
C ALA A 668 -12.81 -16.56 21.12
N GLN A 669 -12.64 -17.85 21.36
CA GLN A 669 -11.78 -18.38 22.44
C GLN A 669 -10.78 -19.37 21.88
N TRP A 670 -9.60 -19.44 22.46
CA TRP A 670 -8.68 -20.55 22.22
C TRP A 670 -9.13 -21.76 23.04
N ILE A 671 -9.29 -22.90 22.38
CA ILE A 671 -9.70 -24.16 22.99
C ILE A 671 -8.48 -25.06 23.07
N GLU A 672 -7.98 -25.24 24.28
CA GLU A 672 -6.93 -26.21 24.56
C GLU A 672 -7.42 -27.62 24.28
N SER A 673 -6.58 -28.42 23.64
CA SER A 673 -6.88 -29.81 23.32
C SER A 673 -6.02 -30.75 24.14
N THR A 674 -6.67 -31.71 24.82
CA THR A 674 -5.96 -32.71 25.64
C THR A 674 -5.36 -33.86 24.82
N THR A 675 -5.68 -33.94 23.52
CA THR A 675 -5.37 -35.08 22.65
C THR A 675 -4.91 -34.68 21.23
N GLY A 676 -4.68 -33.41 20.97
CA GLY A 676 -4.28 -32.87 19.66
C GLY A 676 -3.97 -31.37 19.77
N SER A 677 -3.93 -30.68 18.64
CA SER A 677 -3.62 -29.25 18.62
C SER A 677 -4.67 -28.39 19.30
N GLY A 678 -4.25 -27.31 19.96
CA GLY A 678 -5.15 -26.22 20.33
C GLY A 678 -5.82 -25.61 19.09
N TYR A 679 -7.02 -25.05 19.23
CA TYR A 679 -7.74 -24.44 18.10
C TYR A 679 -8.65 -23.30 18.54
N PRO A 680 -8.92 -22.31 17.68
CA PRO A 680 -9.93 -21.30 17.98
C PRO A 680 -11.32 -21.92 17.93
N SER A 681 -12.23 -21.43 18.77
CA SER A 681 -13.60 -21.91 18.91
C SER A 681 -14.31 -22.05 17.54
N VAL A 682 -14.97 -23.19 17.34
CA VAL A 682 -15.49 -23.66 16.03
C VAL A 682 -16.34 -22.63 15.28
N ALA A 683 -17.09 -21.79 16.01
CA ALA A 683 -17.97 -20.76 15.42
C ALA A 683 -17.23 -19.64 14.66
N TYR A 684 -15.92 -19.53 14.86
CA TYR A 684 -15.07 -18.46 14.31
C TYR A 684 -13.98 -18.97 13.35
N GLN A 685 -13.85 -20.29 13.18
CA GLN A 685 -12.80 -20.89 12.36
C GLN A 685 -12.90 -20.51 10.87
N ASP A 686 -14.06 -20.07 10.40
CA ASP A 686 -14.31 -19.55 9.05
C ASP A 686 -13.89 -18.08 8.87
N LYS A 687 -13.36 -17.43 9.92
CA LYS A 687 -12.94 -16.02 9.94
C LYS A 687 -11.50 -15.83 10.41
N ILE A 688 -10.87 -16.90 10.87
CA ILE A 688 -9.49 -16.90 11.37
C ILE A 688 -8.61 -17.59 10.34
N MET A 689 -7.52 -16.95 9.96
CA MET A 689 -6.61 -17.42 8.93
C MET A 689 -5.72 -18.54 9.46
N SER A 690 -5.50 -19.56 8.64
CA SER A 690 -4.69 -20.72 9.02
C SER A 690 -3.19 -20.42 8.97
N PRO A 691 -2.43 -20.66 10.07
CA PRO A 691 -0.97 -20.68 9.99
C PRO A 691 -0.45 -21.69 8.97
N ASP A 692 -1.08 -22.87 8.90
CA ASP A 692 -0.59 -24.01 8.16
C ASP A 692 -0.64 -23.79 6.64
N PHE A 693 -1.67 -23.11 6.14
CA PHE A 693 -1.76 -22.76 4.72
C PHE A 693 -0.49 -22.06 4.23
N SER A 694 -0.11 -20.97 4.89
CA SER A 694 1.05 -20.17 4.49
C SER A 694 2.36 -20.86 4.84
N TYR A 695 2.43 -21.54 5.99
CA TYR A 695 3.61 -22.26 6.46
C TYR A 695 4.01 -23.40 5.50
N HIS A 696 3.05 -24.21 5.05
CA HIS A 696 3.29 -25.34 4.15
C HIS A 696 3.78 -24.90 2.75
N LEU A 697 3.51 -23.66 2.35
CA LEU A 697 3.96 -23.09 1.07
C LEU A 697 5.39 -22.56 1.12
N VAL A 698 5.93 -22.22 2.29
CA VAL A 698 7.23 -21.52 2.41
C VAL A 698 8.29 -22.28 3.21
N SER A 699 7.90 -23.16 4.13
CA SER A 699 8.81 -23.86 5.03
C SER A 699 9.54 -25.01 4.33
N GLN A 700 10.87 -25.01 4.31
CA GLN A 700 11.70 -26.08 3.73
C GLN A 700 12.15 -27.14 4.77
N ALA A 701 12.19 -26.69 6.01
CA ALA A 701 12.53 -27.38 7.25
C ALA A 701 11.87 -26.56 8.37
N PRO A 702 11.84 -27.02 9.63
CA PRO A 702 11.18 -26.33 10.73
C PRO A 702 11.50 -24.85 10.74
N GLY A 703 10.46 -24.04 10.61
CA GLY A 703 10.57 -22.60 10.51
C GLY A 703 10.24 -22.00 9.15
N ALA A 704 10.04 -20.68 9.17
CA ALA A 704 9.80 -19.86 8.00
C ALA A 704 10.34 -18.44 8.22
N SER A 705 10.71 -17.77 7.13
CA SER A 705 11.01 -16.33 7.17
C SER A 705 9.70 -15.53 7.18
N ILE A 706 9.69 -14.41 7.91
CA ILE A 706 8.57 -13.46 7.88
C ILE A 706 8.36 -12.95 6.44
N ALA A 707 9.47 -12.72 5.72
CA ALA A 707 9.49 -12.23 4.36
C ALA A 707 8.70 -13.14 3.40
N ALA A 708 9.00 -14.44 3.41
CA ALA A 708 8.35 -15.39 2.53
C ALA A 708 6.87 -15.57 2.85
N LEU A 709 6.52 -15.59 4.15
CA LEU A 709 5.13 -15.66 4.59
C LEU A 709 4.33 -14.45 4.10
N GLN A 710 4.84 -13.24 4.33
CA GLN A 710 4.21 -12.02 3.82
C GLN A 710 4.09 -12.06 2.29
N SER A 711 5.12 -12.54 1.60
CA SER A 711 5.10 -12.69 0.14
C SER A 711 3.98 -13.63 -0.34
N VAL A 712 3.73 -14.75 0.34
CA VAL A 712 2.62 -15.67 0.03
C VAL A 712 1.27 -15.04 0.37
N LEU A 713 1.10 -14.48 1.57
CA LEU A 713 -0.15 -13.83 1.99
C LEU A 713 -0.55 -12.69 1.03
N ASN A 714 0.45 -11.96 0.53
CA ASN A 714 0.25 -10.84 -0.37
C ASN A 714 -0.08 -11.27 -1.81
N ARG A 715 0.45 -12.41 -2.29
CA ARG A 715 0.25 -12.86 -3.69
C ARG A 715 -0.88 -13.87 -3.85
N ILE A 716 -1.03 -14.77 -2.89
CA ILE A 716 -1.95 -15.90 -2.90
C ILE A 716 -3.07 -15.70 -1.89
N GLY A 717 -2.76 -15.11 -0.73
CA GLY A 717 -3.69 -14.97 0.40
C GLY A 717 -3.53 -16.09 1.42
N SER A 718 -4.58 -16.32 2.21
CA SER A 718 -4.63 -17.42 3.17
C SER A 718 -6.01 -18.05 3.22
N SER A 719 -6.09 -19.37 3.34
CA SER A 719 -7.36 -20.02 3.66
C SER A 719 -7.70 -19.88 5.15
N THR A 720 -8.96 -20.03 5.49
CA THR A 720 -9.42 -20.02 6.89
C THR A 720 -8.99 -21.30 7.62
N TRP A 721 -8.98 -21.25 8.95
CA TRP A 721 -8.72 -22.40 9.83
C TRP A 721 -9.71 -23.54 9.57
N LYS A 722 -10.95 -23.21 9.21
CA LYS A 722 -11.98 -24.19 8.86
C LYS A 722 -11.60 -25.01 7.62
N THR A 723 -10.98 -24.38 6.63
CA THR A 723 -10.58 -25.02 5.37
C THR A 723 -9.23 -25.72 5.50
N THR A 724 -8.25 -25.02 6.06
CA THR A 724 -6.94 -25.59 6.39
C THR A 724 -6.79 -25.54 7.90
N GLY A 725 -7.01 -26.68 8.57
CA GLY A 725 -6.82 -26.81 10.01
C GLY A 725 -5.36 -26.57 10.43
N TYR A 726 -5.04 -26.93 11.67
CA TYR A 726 -3.69 -26.81 12.20
C TYR A 726 -3.22 -28.13 12.80
N ASP A 727 -2.13 -28.65 12.25
CA ASP A 727 -1.54 -29.90 12.72
C ASP A 727 -0.25 -29.59 13.50
N GLU A 728 -0.29 -29.76 14.82
CA GLU A 728 0.84 -29.64 15.76
C GLU A 728 1.82 -30.82 15.65
N VAL A 729 1.99 -31.39 14.44
CA VAL A 729 2.96 -32.45 14.23
C VAL A 729 4.32 -31.96 14.72
N ASP A 730 4.91 -32.72 15.64
CA ASP A 730 6.29 -32.53 16.03
C ASP A 730 7.13 -32.56 14.76
N ASP A 731 7.96 -31.54 14.60
CA ASP A 731 8.83 -31.31 13.46
C ASP A 731 9.92 -32.41 13.45
N THR A 732 9.49 -33.61 13.08
CA THR A 732 10.25 -34.85 13.07
C THR A 732 10.58 -35.23 11.64
N LEU A 733 11.83 -35.61 11.42
CA LEU A 733 12.34 -35.96 10.11
C LEU A 733 11.74 -37.28 9.58
N PRO A 734 11.36 -37.38 8.29
CA PRO A 734 11.40 -36.34 7.26
C PRO A 734 10.17 -35.40 7.33
N TYR A 735 10.42 -34.09 7.20
CA TYR A 735 9.38 -33.05 7.20
C TYR A 735 8.46 -33.21 5.98
N THR A 736 7.20 -33.56 6.21
CA THR A 736 6.21 -33.78 5.14
C THR A 736 4.97 -32.93 5.40
N TYR A 737 5.11 -31.63 5.18
CA TYR A 737 3.95 -30.74 5.24
C TYR A 737 3.03 -30.99 4.03
N PRO A 738 1.73 -31.23 4.25
CA PRO A 738 0.80 -31.42 3.15
C PRO A 738 0.72 -30.14 2.32
N TRP A 739 0.62 -30.27 1.01
CA TRP A 739 0.36 -29.10 0.18
C TRP A 739 -1.11 -28.68 0.32
N PRO A 740 -1.45 -27.38 0.29
CA PRO A 740 -2.83 -26.93 0.35
C PRO A 740 -3.71 -27.54 -0.75
N THR A 741 -4.98 -27.78 -0.42
CA THR A 741 -5.98 -28.33 -1.34
C THR A 741 -6.41 -27.29 -2.38
N GLU A 742 -7.07 -27.73 -3.46
CA GLU A 742 -7.70 -26.82 -4.43
C GLU A 742 -8.67 -25.85 -3.74
N GLU A 743 -9.51 -26.37 -2.82
CA GLU A 743 -10.45 -25.57 -2.03
C GLU A 743 -9.74 -24.48 -1.22
N ALA A 744 -8.59 -24.80 -0.60
CA ALA A 744 -7.80 -23.85 0.15
C ALA A 744 -7.20 -22.75 -0.75
N PHE A 745 -6.71 -23.09 -1.95
CA PHE A 745 -6.22 -22.07 -2.90
C PHE A 745 -7.34 -21.15 -3.40
N ARG A 746 -8.52 -21.72 -3.67
CA ARG A 746 -9.71 -20.97 -4.09
C ARG A 746 -10.17 -20.02 -2.99
N GLU A 747 -10.25 -20.49 -1.74
CA GLU A 747 -10.60 -19.63 -0.61
C GLU A 747 -9.53 -18.57 -0.34
N ALA A 748 -8.25 -18.92 -0.43
CA ALA A 748 -7.15 -17.98 -0.18
C ALA A 748 -7.20 -16.74 -1.09
N ALA A 749 -7.67 -16.90 -2.33
CA ALA A 749 -7.83 -15.79 -3.26
C ALA A 749 -8.78 -14.68 -2.75
N LEU A 750 -9.76 -15.00 -1.91
CA LEU A 750 -10.65 -14.01 -1.29
C LEU A 750 -9.87 -13.11 -0.32
N TYR A 751 -8.85 -13.67 0.33
CA TYR A 751 -8.12 -13.08 1.46
C TYR A 751 -6.67 -12.76 1.08
N ARG A 752 -6.44 -12.16 -0.10
CA ARG A 752 -5.10 -11.79 -0.58
C ARG A 752 -4.68 -10.41 -0.07
N GLY A 753 -3.46 -10.24 0.44
CA GLY A 753 -3.03 -9.00 1.09
C GLY A 753 -2.72 -7.77 0.19
N ARG A 754 -2.40 -7.87 -1.11
CA ARG A 754 -1.66 -6.79 -1.84
C ARG A 754 -2.29 -6.18 -3.12
N ARG A 755 -1.99 -4.85 -3.28
CA ARG A 755 -1.78 -3.91 -4.43
C ARG A 755 -1.64 -4.45 -5.86
N SER A 756 -2.24 -3.70 -6.81
CA SER A 756 -2.16 -3.86 -8.28
C SER A 756 -1.43 -2.71 -9.03
N ASP A 757 -0.76 -1.77 -8.34
CA ASP A 757 -0.11 -0.59 -8.95
C ASP A 757 1.39 -0.45 -8.61
N GLY A 758 2.24 -0.50 -9.64
CA GLY A 758 3.58 0.12 -9.64
C GLY A 758 4.78 -0.81 -9.43
N SER A 759 5.28 -1.36 -10.55
CA SER A 759 6.48 -2.20 -10.72
C SER A 759 6.30 -3.69 -10.38
N TYR A 760 6.67 -4.52 -11.35
CA TYR A 760 6.26 -5.90 -11.50
C TYR A 760 6.98 -6.86 -10.56
N PHE A 761 6.28 -7.35 -9.53
CA PHE A 761 6.46 -8.66 -8.86
C PHE A 761 7.89 -9.15 -8.55
N GLU A 762 8.82 -8.21 -8.42
CA GLU A 762 9.88 -8.27 -7.43
C GLU A 762 9.39 -7.41 -6.24
N GLU A 763 9.80 -7.79 -5.04
CA GLU A 763 9.56 -7.03 -3.80
C GLU A 763 8.26 -7.27 -3.06
N ASN A 764 8.42 -7.68 -1.81
CA ASN A 764 7.43 -7.94 -0.79
C ASN A 764 6.63 -6.64 -0.52
N SER A 765 5.29 -6.65 -0.39
CA SER A 765 4.58 -5.46 0.16
C SER A 765 4.79 -5.30 1.66
N GLY A 766 5.54 -6.23 2.25
CA GLY A 766 6.11 -6.09 3.56
C GLY A 766 7.45 -5.35 3.53
N GLY A 767 7.63 -4.39 4.41
CA GLY A 767 8.91 -3.73 4.61
C GLY A 767 9.53 -4.09 5.96
N LEU A 768 10.79 -3.69 6.14
CA LEU A 768 11.57 -3.94 7.34
C LEU A 768 12.10 -2.62 7.88
N ILE A 769 11.85 -2.36 9.17
CA ILE A 769 12.46 -1.29 9.94
C ILE A 769 13.42 -1.94 10.94
N VAL A 770 14.69 -1.55 10.87
CA VAL A 770 15.65 -1.83 11.94
C VAL A 770 15.57 -0.67 12.92
N LEU A 771 15.09 -0.94 14.14
CA LEU A 771 14.94 0.05 15.22
C LEU A 771 16.28 0.20 15.95
N ASP A 772 17.20 0.95 15.35
CA ASP A 772 18.54 1.26 15.87
C ASP A 772 18.73 2.75 16.21
N ASP A 773 17.68 3.54 16.00
CA ASP A 773 17.61 4.97 16.27
C ASP A 773 16.28 5.27 17.01
N PRO A 774 16.31 5.93 18.18
CA PRO A 774 15.09 6.36 18.87
C PRO A 774 14.11 7.16 17.99
N ALA A 775 14.60 7.90 16.99
CA ALA A 775 13.73 8.63 16.08
C ALA A 775 12.81 7.71 15.25
N LYS A 776 13.16 6.43 15.09
CA LYS A 776 12.32 5.43 14.41
C LYS A 776 11.16 4.93 15.26
N ILE A 777 11.15 5.18 16.58
CA ILE A 777 10.01 4.83 17.48
C ILE A 777 8.72 5.48 16.95
N ASP A 778 8.81 6.73 16.50
CA ASP A 778 7.68 7.49 15.97
C ASP A 778 7.05 6.80 14.75
N ILE A 779 7.86 6.22 13.85
CA ILE A 779 7.36 5.47 12.69
C ILE A 779 6.52 4.27 13.15
N ILE A 780 7.01 3.53 14.16
CA ILE A 780 6.33 2.36 14.70
C ILE A 780 5.01 2.76 15.37
N GLN A 781 5.02 3.84 16.15
CA GLN A 781 3.81 4.38 16.78
C GLN A 781 2.79 4.83 15.73
N GLN A 782 3.23 5.49 14.65
CA GLN A 782 2.35 5.90 13.56
C GLN A 782 1.73 4.71 12.83
N LEU A 783 2.49 3.64 12.57
CA LEU A 783 1.95 2.40 12.00
C LEU A 783 0.88 1.79 12.91
N LEU A 784 1.19 1.65 14.19
CA LEU A 784 0.26 1.09 15.18
C LEU A 784 -0.99 1.95 15.31
N ALA A 785 -0.86 3.27 15.43
CA ALA A 785 -1.98 4.21 15.51
C ALA A 785 -2.84 4.20 14.23
N SER A 786 -2.23 3.96 13.07
CA SER A 786 -2.93 3.80 11.79
C SER A 786 -3.67 2.46 11.66
N GLY A 787 -3.52 1.57 12.64
CA GLY A 787 -4.18 0.27 12.66
C GLY A 787 -3.39 -0.86 12.03
N TYR A 788 -2.05 -0.79 12.04
CA TYR A 788 -1.22 -1.91 11.58
C TYR A 788 -0.62 -2.66 12.78
N CYS A 789 -0.95 -3.94 12.93
CA CYS A 789 -0.14 -4.84 13.75
C CYS A 789 1.15 -5.21 13.01
N LEU A 790 2.26 -5.35 13.73
CA LEU A 790 3.60 -5.50 13.15
C LEU A 790 4.24 -6.81 13.60
N ALA A 791 5.04 -7.43 12.73
CA ALA A 791 5.77 -8.64 13.05
C ALA A 791 7.18 -8.31 13.52
N THR A 792 7.68 -8.96 14.57
CA THR A 792 9.08 -8.81 15.00
C THR A 792 9.69 -10.13 15.40
N GLY A 793 11.02 -10.20 15.41
CA GLY A 793 11.79 -11.36 15.81
C GLY A 793 12.64 -11.07 17.05
N ILE A 794 12.64 -12.00 18.00
CA ILE A 794 13.46 -11.94 19.23
C ILE A 794 14.33 -13.18 19.40
N ASN A 795 15.33 -13.10 20.28
CA ASN A 795 15.93 -14.29 20.88
C ASN A 795 15.09 -14.70 22.10
N ALA A 796 14.31 -15.77 21.95
CA ALA A 796 13.44 -16.30 23.01
C ALA A 796 14.21 -16.78 24.25
N GLN A 797 15.44 -17.28 24.08
CA GLN A 797 16.23 -17.80 25.19
C GLN A 797 16.58 -16.66 26.17
N SER A 798 17.03 -15.53 25.63
CA SER A 798 17.40 -14.34 26.40
C SER A 798 16.22 -13.76 27.21
N PHE A 799 14.99 -13.82 26.67
CA PHE A 799 13.83 -13.25 27.35
C PHE A 799 13.23 -14.21 28.40
N PHE A 800 13.13 -15.50 28.09
CA PHE A 800 12.24 -16.41 28.84
C PHE A 800 12.95 -17.55 29.59
N TYR A 801 14.19 -17.92 29.22
CA TYR A 801 14.78 -19.20 29.60
C TYR A 801 16.13 -19.13 30.33
N ASN A 802 16.57 -17.95 30.77
CA ASN A 802 17.78 -17.87 31.59
C ASN A 802 17.55 -18.51 32.97
N ASP A 803 18.65 -18.93 33.63
CA ASP A 803 18.63 -19.49 34.98
C ASP A 803 17.80 -18.59 35.94
N PRO A 804 17.17 -19.13 37.00
CA PRO A 804 16.40 -18.34 37.95
C PRO A 804 17.25 -17.21 38.55
N GLY A 805 17.04 -15.97 38.09
CA GLY A 805 17.86 -14.79 38.43
C GLY A 805 18.41 -13.98 37.24
N GLU A 806 18.25 -14.46 36.00
CA GLU A 806 18.75 -13.81 34.77
C GLU A 806 17.64 -13.54 33.73
N GLN A 807 16.37 -13.69 34.10
CA GLN A 807 15.23 -13.35 33.24
C GLN A 807 15.19 -11.83 33.01
N TRP A 808 15.07 -11.43 31.75
CA TRP A 808 14.99 -10.01 31.39
C TRP A 808 13.58 -9.44 31.56
N MET A 809 12.62 -10.19 32.12
CA MET A 809 11.27 -9.71 32.41
C MET A 809 11.05 -9.60 33.92
N ASN A 810 10.43 -8.50 34.35
CA ASN A 810 10.04 -8.31 35.74
C ASN A 810 8.68 -8.97 36.06
N GLU A 811 8.20 -8.83 37.30
CA GLU A 811 6.94 -9.42 37.79
C GLU A 811 5.68 -8.91 37.07
N GLU A 812 5.78 -7.81 36.30
CA GLU A 812 4.69 -7.19 35.53
C GLU A 812 4.84 -7.46 34.01
N ASP A 813 5.69 -8.43 33.63
CA ASP A 813 6.02 -8.77 32.25
C ASP A 813 6.55 -7.59 31.42
N VAL A 814 7.29 -6.68 32.07
CA VAL A 814 8.04 -5.61 31.39
C VAL A 814 9.49 -6.04 31.26
N VAL A 815 10.04 -5.94 30.04
CA VAL A 815 11.45 -6.21 29.79
C VAL A 815 12.34 -5.16 30.44
N ASP A 816 13.29 -5.58 31.28
CA ASP A 816 14.28 -4.76 31.96
C ASP A 816 15.70 -5.21 31.59
N LEU A 817 16.43 -4.34 30.88
CA LEU A 817 17.83 -4.59 30.51
C LEU A 817 18.83 -4.07 31.55
N THR A 818 18.37 -3.62 32.72
CA THR A 818 19.24 -3.13 33.79
C THR A 818 20.20 -4.23 34.26
N GLY A 819 21.50 -4.00 34.03
CA GLY A 819 22.55 -4.94 34.41
C GLY A 819 22.85 -6.05 33.38
N VAL A 820 22.18 -6.05 32.22
CA VAL A 820 22.50 -6.93 31.10
C VAL A 820 23.78 -6.45 30.42
N SER A 821 24.69 -7.38 30.09
CA SER A 821 25.97 -7.05 29.46
C SER A 821 25.82 -6.77 27.96
N GLU A 822 26.71 -5.96 27.38
CA GLU A 822 26.73 -5.72 25.92
C GLU A 822 27.02 -7.02 25.13
N ASP A 823 27.74 -7.98 25.73
CA ASP A 823 27.97 -9.29 25.12
C ASP A 823 26.66 -10.08 25.00
N ASP A 824 25.80 -10.03 26.01
CA ASP A 824 24.48 -10.69 25.97
C ASP A 824 23.51 -9.99 25.01
N ILE A 825 23.55 -8.65 24.94
CA ILE A 825 22.81 -7.88 23.95
C ILE A 825 23.27 -8.24 22.52
N ASN A 826 24.58 -8.37 22.30
CA ASN A 826 25.11 -8.81 21.02
C ASN A 826 24.73 -10.26 20.69
N TYR A 827 24.74 -11.14 21.70
CA TYR A 827 24.24 -12.50 21.54
C TYR A 827 22.77 -12.52 21.12
N PHE A 828 21.91 -11.70 21.73
CA PHE A 828 20.52 -11.54 21.34
C PHE A 828 20.40 -11.16 19.85
N ARG A 829 21.09 -10.09 19.43
CA ARG A 829 21.04 -9.55 18.06
C ARG A 829 21.45 -10.61 17.02
N GLN A 830 22.37 -11.51 17.37
CA GLN A 830 22.91 -12.56 16.50
C GLN A 830 22.06 -13.84 16.43
N ASN A 831 21.20 -14.07 17.42
CA ASN A 831 20.53 -15.35 17.64
C ASN A 831 19.00 -15.25 17.69
N ILE A 832 18.41 -14.29 17.00
CA ILE A 832 16.95 -14.18 16.82
C ILE A 832 16.39 -15.50 16.27
N ASN A 833 15.36 -16.04 16.93
CA ASN A 833 14.85 -17.38 16.65
C ASN A 833 13.32 -17.52 16.82
N HIS A 834 12.64 -16.51 17.37
CA HIS A 834 11.21 -16.56 17.62
C HIS A 834 10.51 -15.31 17.07
N ALA A 835 9.34 -15.47 16.45
CA ALA A 835 8.57 -14.39 15.86
C ALA A 835 7.33 -14.07 16.70
N GLN A 836 7.02 -12.78 16.84
CA GLN A 836 5.96 -12.26 17.69
C GLN A 836 5.28 -11.05 17.04
N THR A 837 4.14 -10.63 17.60
CA THR A 837 3.31 -9.56 17.04
C THR A 837 3.32 -8.33 17.95
N ILE A 838 3.76 -7.18 17.44
CA ILE A 838 3.54 -5.88 18.10
C ILE A 838 2.09 -5.47 17.81
N VAL A 839 1.29 -5.33 18.86
CA VAL A 839 -0.15 -5.05 18.76
C VAL A 839 -0.51 -3.64 19.24
N GLY A 840 0.44 -2.94 19.86
CA GLY A 840 0.17 -1.66 20.48
C GLY A 840 1.39 -1.02 21.09
N TYR A 841 1.17 0.14 21.70
CA TYR A 841 2.17 0.87 22.48
C TYR A 841 1.50 1.72 23.56
N LYS A 842 2.27 2.12 24.56
CA LYS A 842 1.89 3.11 25.58
C LYS A 842 3.07 4.04 25.86
N THR A 843 2.82 5.35 25.88
CA THR A 843 3.82 6.38 26.18
C THR A 843 3.78 6.80 27.65
N GLY A 844 4.93 7.27 28.15
CA GLY A 844 5.12 7.70 29.54
C GLY A 844 5.56 6.57 30.48
N LEU A 845 5.60 6.87 31.79
CA LEU A 845 6.00 5.93 32.83
C LEU A 845 5.07 4.70 32.84
N LEU A 846 5.68 3.53 32.62
CA LEU A 846 5.01 2.22 32.61
C LEU A 846 4.63 1.76 34.01
#